data_AF-A0A6P2DHY9-F1
#
_entry.id   AF-A0A6P2DHY9-F1
#
_cell.length_a   1.000
_cell.length_b   1.000
_cell.length_c   1.000
_cell.angle_alpha   90.00
_cell.angle_beta   90.00
_cell.angle_gamma   90.00
#
_symmetry.space_group_name_H-M   'P 1'
#
loop_
_entity.id
_entity.type
_entity.pdbx_description
1 polymer ?
#
loop_
_entity_poly.entity_id
_entity_poly.type
_entity_poly.pdbx_seq_one_letter_code
_entity_poly.pdbx_strand_id
1 'polypeptide(L)'
;MAVTKGYWGIDIGQCALKALRLEMIDGKPTATAFDYVEHAKILSQPDADQDLLIREALEKFLSRNSVKTDDVAIGIAGQSGLARFVKLPPVEEKKIAEIVKFEAKQQIPFPLDEVEWDFQKIGGGEAVDGFALETEIGLFAMKRDIISRYLGYFAGSRIEVHLIQMSPLALVNFATYELLKPKVDPLEGEPEEDPIPRGKKRCTVVMDVGTDASNLIITDGAKIIWQRPIPLGGMNFTRALTKELKLTLAKAEHLKRNAAKSPDMASILKAIKPVLTDFVGEVQRSLGYFTNTHRDAHVAHMVGLGSAFKLPGLQKYLADKLSLEVKKPTKFDRLSGDAVLNDPLFQENLLTFPIAYGLALQGLGQARLTTNLLPQGIRVDRIIRSKKPYAAAAAAALLVGLGGMAMGFSGPYAAITDKNIDKGIEMTKSAGTAFSGQETKYNQGLGNSKKKQDETKLIIAGAEERLNWPRLAEVFTASLPRPGDNGNLNELQAKVNSDLPEFDQNKLWKGEGNAGQSAYEWWLRRMSEGVPIEQALADANSDHPKALAYVNVEIVHTRWVNNASAFLTAADEQIQARFGVPMANWMKDDEREKDETKTPPRWKPKATEGGAWAVEIRGYTDHKIGRRFIEQSLIRNLQRTDVFAKDENKVARYIVGVPDPVKGKVSHAFVYNVWPVYDPQPNLQYAATSYLDGLLGGSGTGIGPGGPGGDGKEGGPPAGLIPGGPGGTPGMPGSGSGSGSGSGSGSGTGTGTEVAALAPTWRGLGTTGSASAGGGTGGLGSAGFSGPGMPGMPSMPGVPGGSAGGGGTKKIEDTGRTRYEFVVMFLWREPTPSTPPAGTTTTP
;
A
#
# COMPACT_ATOMS: atom_id res chain seq x y z
N MET A 1 -17.37 9.08 -38.03
CA MET A 1 -16.61 10.14 -37.34
C MET A 1 -16.08 9.56 -36.03
N ALA A 2 -14.89 9.97 -35.57
CA ALA A 2 -14.43 9.57 -34.24
C ALA A 2 -15.33 10.24 -33.21
N VAL A 3 -15.89 9.46 -32.27
CA VAL A 3 -16.66 10.02 -31.15
C VAL A 3 -15.65 10.71 -30.22
N THR A 4 -15.78 12.03 -30.06
CA THR A 4 -15.01 12.79 -29.08
C THR A 4 -15.34 12.26 -27.68
N LYS A 5 -14.30 11.89 -26.92
CA LYS A 5 -14.48 11.26 -25.62
C LYS A 5 -14.91 12.31 -24.59
N GLY A 6 -16.11 12.15 -24.04
CA GLY A 6 -16.61 13.03 -22.99
C GLY A 6 -16.16 12.63 -21.59
N TYR A 7 -16.30 13.56 -20.65
CA TYR A 7 -16.14 13.31 -19.22
C TYR A 7 -17.42 13.68 -18.47
N TRP A 8 -17.96 12.72 -17.73
CA TRP A 8 -19.04 12.93 -16.76
C TRP A 8 -18.45 13.27 -15.40
N GLY A 9 -18.73 14.46 -14.87
CA GLY A 9 -18.55 14.78 -13.46
C GLY A 9 -19.83 14.48 -12.69
N ILE A 10 -19.77 13.61 -11.69
CA ILE A 10 -20.93 13.16 -10.90
C ILE A 10 -20.72 13.50 -9.42
N ASP A 11 -21.60 14.32 -8.87
CA ASP A 11 -21.68 14.63 -7.44
C ASP A 11 -22.87 13.89 -6.80
N ILE A 12 -22.58 12.92 -5.92
CA ILE A 12 -23.61 12.25 -5.10
C ILE A 12 -23.85 13.11 -3.86
N GLY A 13 -24.69 14.13 -4.01
CA GLY A 13 -25.13 14.96 -2.90
C GLY A 13 -26.17 14.27 -2.01
N GLN A 14 -26.23 14.68 -0.75
CA GLN A 14 -27.20 14.20 0.26
C GLN A 14 -28.68 14.36 -0.15
N CYS A 15 -29.00 15.32 -1.03
CA CYS A 15 -30.36 15.57 -1.50
C CYS A 15 -30.61 15.11 -2.94
N ALA A 16 -29.57 15.04 -3.77
CA ALA A 16 -29.66 14.72 -5.18
C ALA A 16 -28.31 14.30 -5.74
N LEU A 17 -28.32 13.37 -6.70
CA LEU A 17 -27.23 13.17 -7.63
C LEU A 17 -27.29 14.25 -8.71
N LYS A 18 -26.17 14.92 -8.99
CA LYS A 18 -26.04 15.82 -10.16
C LYS A 18 -24.90 15.35 -11.04
N ALA A 19 -25.14 15.33 -12.35
CA ALA A 19 -24.18 14.91 -13.34
C ALA A 19 -24.04 15.98 -14.42
N LEU A 20 -22.82 16.29 -14.84
CA LEU A 20 -22.55 17.18 -15.98
C LEU A 20 -21.54 16.53 -16.92
N ARG A 21 -21.87 16.45 -18.20
CA ARG A 21 -21.03 15.90 -19.25
C ARG A 21 -20.37 17.03 -20.04
N LEU A 22 -19.04 17.04 -20.04
CA LEU A 22 -18.26 17.98 -20.84
C LEU A 22 -17.50 17.27 -21.96
N GLU A 23 -17.40 17.94 -23.10
CA GLU A 23 -16.45 17.64 -24.17
C GLU A 23 -15.58 18.89 -24.46
N MET A 24 -14.42 18.69 -25.09
CA MET A 24 -13.68 19.78 -25.72
C MET A 24 -14.17 19.98 -27.14
N ILE A 25 -14.89 21.09 -27.39
CA ILE A 25 -15.37 21.50 -28.72
C ILE A 25 -14.76 22.87 -29.01
N ASP A 26 -14.14 23.05 -30.17
CA ASP A 26 -13.43 24.28 -30.58
C ASP A 26 -12.46 24.83 -29.52
N GLY A 27 -11.77 23.92 -28.82
CA GLY A 27 -10.83 24.26 -27.75
C GLY A 27 -11.46 24.72 -26.43
N LYS A 28 -12.80 24.62 -26.28
CA LYS A 28 -13.54 25.05 -25.09
C LYS A 28 -14.31 23.88 -24.44
N PRO A 29 -14.34 23.79 -23.10
CA PRO A 29 -15.26 22.92 -22.38
C PRO A 29 -16.72 23.28 -22.73
N THR A 30 -17.41 22.31 -23.30
CA THR A 30 -18.80 22.44 -23.74
C THR A 30 -19.65 21.41 -23.03
N ALA A 31 -20.70 21.88 -22.34
CA ALA A 31 -21.73 21.04 -21.75
C ALA A 31 -22.57 20.41 -22.85
N THR A 32 -22.55 19.08 -22.91
CA THR A 32 -23.22 18.28 -23.95
C THR A 32 -24.41 17.49 -23.40
N ALA A 33 -24.39 17.17 -22.11
CA ALA A 33 -25.51 16.58 -21.38
C ALA A 33 -25.39 16.92 -19.89
N PHE A 34 -26.50 16.80 -19.16
CA PHE A 34 -26.54 16.90 -17.71
C PHE A 34 -27.65 16.00 -17.16
N ASP A 35 -27.64 15.73 -15.86
CA ASP A 35 -28.79 15.17 -15.17
C ASP A 35 -28.89 15.71 -13.73
N TYR A 36 -30.12 15.78 -13.23
CA TYR A 36 -30.43 16.10 -11.85
C TYR A 36 -31.45 15.07 -11.35
N VAL A 37 -31.00 14.21 -10.44
CA VAL A 37 -31.80 13.14 -9.85
C VAL A 37 -31.94 13.41 -8.36
N GLU A 38 -33.04 14.05 -7.98
CA GLU A 38 -33.41 14.21 -6.56
C GLU A 38 -33.76 12.85 -5.95
N HIS A 39 -33.20 12.60 -4.76
CA HIS A 39 -33.45 11.39 -3.98
C HIS A 39 -34.85 11.44 -3.34
N ALA A 40 -35.53 10.30 -3.21
CA ALA A 40 -36.87 10.26 -2.61
C ALA A 40 -36.90 10.73 -1.13
N LYS A 41 -35.78 10.59 -0.43
CA LYS A 41 -35.50 11.21 0.87
C LYS A 41 -34.07 11.76 0.88
N ILE A 42 -33.79 12.71 1.77
CA ILE A 42 -32.41 13.15 2.02
C ILE A 42 -31.67 11.98 2.70
N LEU A 43 -30.50 11.62 2.18
CA LEU A 43 -29.74 10.42 2.59
C LEU A 43 -29.38 10.43 4.09
N SER A 44 -29.18 11.60 4.70
CA SER A 44 -28.90 11.76 6.13
C SER A 44 -30.12 11.69 7.07
N GLN A 45 -31.31 11.33 6.57
CA GLN A 45 -32.48 11.07 7.42
C GLN A 45 -32.35 9.71 8.13
N PRO A 46 -32.79 9.57 9.41
CA PRO A 46 -32.65 8.32 10.15
C PRO A 46 -33.40 7.11 9.54
N ASP A 47 -34.42 7.37 8.73
CA ASP A 47 -35.28 6.40 8.05
C ASP A 47 -35.01 6.33 6.52
N ALA A 48 -33.84 6.79 6.09
CA ALA A 48 -33.36 6.67 4.71
C ALA A 48 -32.34 5.53 4.58
N ASP A 49 -32.62 4.56 3.72
CA ASP A 49 -31.63 3.60 3.24
C ASP A 49 -30.75 4.30 2.19
N GLN A 50 -29.52 4.65 2.60
CA GLN A 50 -28.61 5.41 1.74
C GLN A 50 -28.16 4.61 0.52
N ASP A 51 -27.91 3.32 0.70
CA ASP A 51 -27.35 2.45 -0.34
C ASP A 51 -28.41 2.20 -1.42
N LEU A 52 -29.67 1.97 -1.01
CA LEU A 52 -30.81 1.86 -1.92
C LEU A 52 -31.06 3.16 -2.69
N LEU A 53 -31.17 4.30 -2.00
CA LEU A 53 -31.49 5.59 -2.64
C LEU A 53 -30.40 6.06 -3.62
N ILE A 54 -29.12 5.86 -3.30
CA ILE A 54 -28.02 6.16 -4.23
C ILE A 54 -28.10 5.24 -5.46
N ARG A 55 -28.41 3.95 -5.27
CA ARG A 55 -28.55 3.00 -6.37
C ARG A 55 -29.73 3.36 -7.28
N GLU A 56 -30.91 3.66 -6.73
CA GLU A 56 -32.07 4.13 -7.49
C GLU A 56 -31.74 5.39 -8.30
N ALA A 57 -30.98 6.31 -7.72
CA ALA A 57 -30.54 7.53 -8.42
C ALA A 57 -29.57 7.23 -9.58
N LEU A 58 -28.65 6.28 -9.42
CA LEU A 58 -27.73 5.83 -10.48
C LEU A 58 -28.46 5.05 -11.59
N GLU A 59 -29.39 4.17 -11.25
CA GLU A 59 -30.23 3.45 -12.22
C GLU A 59 -31.10 4.44 -13.03
N LYS A 60 -31.64 5.46 -12.38
CA LYS A 60 -32.39 6.55 -13.03
C LYS A 60 -31.52 7.47 -13.89
N PHE A 61 -30.29 7.74 -13.48
CA PHE A 61 -29.30 8.44 -14.31
C PHE A 61 -28.97 7.64 -15.58
N LEU A 62 -28.73 6.33 -15.46
CA LEU A 62 -28.42 5.44 -16.57
C LEU A 62 -29.60 5.17 -17.52
N SER A 63 -30.86 5.30 -17.05
CA SER A 63 -32.02 5.21 -17.94
C SER A 63 -32.16 6.43 -18.87
N ARG A 64 -31.50 7.54 -18.54
CA ARG A 64 -31.48 8.80 -19.29
C ARG A 64 -30.18 9.01 -20.09
N ASN A 65 -29.06 8.49 -19.59
CA ASN A 65 -27.72 8.82 -20.07
C ASN A 65 -26.87 7.57 -20.37
N SER A 66 -26.08 7.62 -21.44
CA SER A 66 -25.05 6.62 -21.71
C SER A 66 -23.70 7.09 -21.17
N VAL A 67 -23.00 6.19 -20.46
CA VAL A 67 -21.62 6.39 -19.99
C VAL A 67 -20.60 5.47 -20.68
N LYS A 68 -21.02 4.67 -21.68
CA LYS A 68 -20.19 3.59 -22.27
C LYS A 68 -18.95 4.10 -23.02
N THR A 69 -19.01 5.31 -23.56
CA THR A 69 -17.96 5.94 -24.38
C THR A 69 -17.17 7.00 -23.62
N ASP A 70 -17.60 7.34 -22.40
CA ASP A 70 -17.12 8.48 -21.64
C ASP A 70 -16.38 8.02 -20.38
N ASP A 71 -15.49 8.86 -19.87
CA ASP A 71 -14.89 8.65 -18.56
C ASP A 71 -15.74 9.31 -17.47
N VAL A 72 -15.69 8.74 -16.25
CA VAL A 72 -16.52 9.19 -15.12
C VAL A 72 -15.64 9.67 -13.96
N ALA A 73 -15.78 10.93 -13.58
CA ALA A 73 -15.18 11.55 -12.41
C ALA A 73 -16.23 11.70 -11.31
N ILE A 74 -15.90 11.30 -10.07
CA ILE A 74 -16.84 11.33 -8.94
C ILE A 74 -16.32 12.20 -7.79
N GLY A 75 -17.24 12.93 -7.16
CA GLY A 75 -16.97 13.74 -5.97
C GLY A 75 -17.35 12.99 -4.70
N ILE A 76 -16.47 13.04 -3.69
CA ILE A 76 -16.78 12.59 -2.33
C ILE A 76 -16.67 13.78 -1.36
N ALA A 77 -17.61 13.87 -0.42
CA ALA A 77 -17.73 15.00 0.52
C ALA A 77 -16.41 15.29 1.27
N GLY A 78 -16.03 16.57 1.35
CA GLY A 78 -14.75 17.00 1.92
C GLY A 78 -14.52 16.61 3.39
N GLN A 79 -15.60 16.47 4.18
CA GLN A 79 -15.54 16.01 5.57
C GLN A 79 -15.01 14.57 5.72
N SER A 80 -15.05 13.77 4.65
CA SER A 80 -14.55 12.39 4.63
C SER A 80 -13.05 12.27 4.35
N GLY A 81 -12.38 13.38 4.02
CA GLY A 81 -10.96 13.40 3.65
C GLY A 81 -10.16 14.46 4.40
N LEU A 82 -8.85 14.43 4.19
CA LEU A 82 -7.88 15.34 4.74
C LEU A 82 -7.22 16.12 3.60
N ALA A 83 -7.03 17.42 3.81
CA ALA A 83 -6.13 18.25 3.03
C ALA A 83 -5.12 18.94 3.95
N ARG A 84 -3.84 18.83 3.61
CA ARG A 84 -2.73 19.51 4.28
C ARG A 84 -1.84 20.18 3.25
N PHE A 85 -1.45 21.42 3.51
CA PHE A 85 -0.49 22.15 2.69
C PHE A 85 0.81 22.21 3.48
N VAL A 86 1.89 21.73 2.87
CA VAL A 86 3.19 21.52 3.51
C VAL A 86 4.26 22.20 2.69
N LYS A 87 5.12 22.98 3.34
CA LYS A 87 6.31 23.55 2.72
C LYS A 87 7.45 22.54 2.86
N LEU A 88 7.99 22.10 1.74
CA LEU A 88 9.15 21.24 1.72
C LEU A 88 10.43 22.05 2.02
N PRO A 89 11.44 21.46 2.65
CA PRO A 89 12.78 22.04 2.70
C PRO A 89 13.38 22.15 1.29
N PRO A 90 14.49 22.89 1.10
CA PRO A 90 15.29 22.88 -0.11
C PRO A 90 15.69 21.46 -0.54
N VAL A 91 15.19 21.00 -1.69
CA VAL A 91 15.40 19.62 -2.17
C VAL A 91 15.61 19.57 -3.68
N GLU A 92 16.43 18.62 -4.14
CA GLU A 92 16.53 18.27 -5.55
C GLU A 92 15.16 17.80 -6.07
N GLU A 93 14.76 18.25 -7.26
CA GLU A 93 13.43 17.92 -7.81
C GLU A 93 13.15 16.41 -7.90
N LYS A 94 14.19 15.62 -8.19
CA LYS A 94 14.11 14.15 -8.30
C LYS A 94 13.76 13.47 -6.96
N LYS A 95 14.13 14.08 -5.83
CA LYS A 95 13.92 13.54 -4.48
C LYS A 95 12.59 13.99 -3.85
N ILE A 96 11.86 14.93 -4.48
CA ILE A 96 10.57 15.42 -3.97
C ILE A 96 9.60 14.25 -3.70
N ALA A 97 9.49 13.27 -4.60
CA ALA A 97 8.56 12.15 -4.43
C ALA A 97 8.89 11.21 -3.25
N GLU A 98 10.15 11.16 -2.81
CA GLU A 98 10.55 10.40 -1.62
C GLU A 98 10.24 11.19 -0.35
N ILE A 99 10.62 12.47 -0.32
CA ILE A 99 10.43 13.37 0.82
C ILE A 99 8.93 13.61 1.09
N VAL A 100 8.13 13.71 0.03
CA VAL A 100 6.66 13.72 0.12
C VAL A 100 6.11 12.50 0.86
N LYS A 101 6.69 11.30 0.70
CA LYS A 101 6.22 10.09 1.44
C LYS A 101 6.57 10.18 2.93
N PHE A 102 7.73 10.73 3.27
CA PHE A 102 8.11 10.98 4.67
C PHE A 102 7.20 12.03 5.32
N GLU A 103 6.91 13.14 4.63
CA GLU A 103 5.95 14.15 5.08
C GLU A 103 4.53 13.57 5.18
N ALA A 104 4.05 12.83 4.18
CA ALA A 104 2.74 12.19 4.21
C ALA A 104 2.55 11.31 5.45
N LYS A 105 3.58 10.54 5.84
CA LYS A 105 3.55 9.70 7.05
C LYS A 105 3.47 10.51 8.36
N GLN A 106 3.92 11.76 8.38
CA GLN A 106 3.82 12.64 9.56
C GLN A 106 2.53 13.46 9.59
N GLN A 107 2.05 13.87 8.42
CA GLN A 107 0.95 14.84 8.26
C GLN A 107 -0.43 14.19 8.16
N ILE A 108 -0.49 12.91 7.74
CA ILE A 108 -1.71 12.10 7.72
C ILE A 108 -1.81 11.35 9.06
N PRO A 109 -2.88 11.56 9.86
CA PRO A 109 -3.02 10.98 11.20
C PRO A 109 -3.53 9.53 11.18
N PHE A 110 -3.32 8.82 10.07
CA PHE A 110 -3.75 7.45 9.82
C PHE A 110 -2.62 6.68 9.11
N PRO A 111 -2.53 5.35 9.26
CA PRO A 111 -1.59 4.54 8.49
C PRO A 111 -1.77 4.75 6.97
N LEU A 112 -0.67 4.89 6.23
CA LEU A 112 -0.70 5.16 4.78
C LEU A 112 -1.29 4.00 3.96
N ASP A 113 -1.37 2.82 4.56
CA ASP A 113 -2.01 1.62 4.02
C ASP A 113 -3.52 1.56 4.29
N GLU A 114 -4.08 2.35 5.22
CA GLU A 114 -5.54 2.47 5.45
C GLU A 114 -6.21 3.56 4.59
N VAL A 115 -5.41 4.44 3.97
CA VAL A 115 -5.89 5.58 3.16
C VAL A 115 -5.46 5.45 1.71
N GLU A 116 -6.27 5.96 0.79
CA GLU A 116 -5.78 6.40 -0.51
C GLU A 116 -5.36 7.86 -0.38
N TRP A 117 -4.19 8.19 -0.91
CA TRP A 117 -3.66 9.55 -0.88
C TRP A 117 -2.92 9.87 -2.16
N ASP A 118 -2.91 11.15 -2.50
CA ASP A 118 -2.19 11.71 -3.63
C ASP A 118 -1.70 13.12 -3.29
N PHE A 119 -0.74 13.63 -4.06
CA PHE A 119 -0.14 14.93 -3.79
C PHE A 119 0.06 15.76 -5.05
N GLN A 120 0.14 17.07 -4.88
CA GLN A 120 0.41 17.99 -5.98
C GLN A 120 1.24 19.19 -5.54
N LYS A 121 2.16 19.65 -6.41
CA LYS A 121 2.84 20.95 -6.25
C LYS A 121 1.83 22.09 -6.44
N ILE A 122 1.61 22.88 -5.39
CA ILE A 122 0.64 23.99 -5.37
C ILE A 122 1.34 25.32 -5.65
N GLY A 123 2.56 25.50 -5.15
CA GLY A 123 3.42 26.64 -5.47
C GLY A 123 4.72 26.19 -6.13
N GLY A 124 5.15 26.93 -7.15
CA GLY A 124 6.51 26.80 -7.71
C GLY A 124 7.51 27.49 -6.80
N GLY A 125 8.54 26.74 -6.42
CA GLY A 125 9.80 27.31 -5.94
C GLY A 125 10.68 27.74 -7.10
N GLU A 126 11.55 28.73 -6.91
CA GLU A 126 12.62 28.96 -7.88
C GLU A 126 13.59 27.77 -7.84
N ALA A 127 13.85 27.19 -9.00
CA ALA A 127 14.82 26.12 -9.17
C ALA A 127 16.22 26.73 -9.32
N VAL A 128 16.84 27.06 -8.19
CA VAL A 128 18.19 27.63 -8.15
C VAL A 128 19.19 26.48 -8.01
N ASP A 129 20.13 26.38 -8.94
CA ASP A 129 21.20 25.37 -8.96
C ASP A 129 20.72 23.91 -8.84
N GLY A 130 19.53 23.61 -9.39
CA GLY A 130 18.90 22.28 -9.37
C GLY A 130 18.10 21.95 -8.09
N PHE A 131 18.07 22.84 -7.11
CA PHE A 131 17.27 22.72 -5.89
C PHE A 131 15.99 23.56 -5.97
N ALA A 132 14.85 22.98 -5.60
CA ALA A 132 13.57 23.68 -5.59
C ALA A 132 13.32 24.33 -4.22
N LEU A 133 13.59 25.63 -4.11
CA LEU A 133 13.47 26.42 -2.87
C LEU A 133 12.00 26.79 -2.58
N GLU A 134 11.53 26.65 -1.34
CA GLU A 134 10.14 26.98 -0.95
C GLU A 134 9.01 26.23 -1.69
N THR A 135 9.27 25.00 -2.15
CA THR A 135 8.22 24.18 -2.80
C THR A 135 7.08 23.89 -1.82
N GLU A 136 5.85 24.23 -2.20
CA GLU A 136 4.65 23.97 -1.40
C GLU A 136 3.81 22.87 -2.05
N ILE A 137 3.55 21.80 -1.30
CA ILE A 137 2.75 20.65 -1.73
C ILE A 137 1.40 20.63 -1.01
N GLY A 138 0.37 20.20 -1.73
CA GLY A 138 -0.91 19.78 -1.17
C GLY A 138 -0.90 18.26 -1.05
N LEU A 139 -1.03 17.76 0.17
CA LEU A 139 -1.28 16.36 0.51
C LEU A 139 -2.79 16.17 0.68
N PHE A 140 -3.35 15.18 -0.02
CA PHE A 140 -4.77 14.89 0.01
C PHE A 140 -4.98 13.39 0.27
N ALA A 141 -5.80 13.05 1.27
CA ALA A 141 -5.99 11.67 1.70
C ALA A 141 -7.44 11.39 2.08
N MET A 142 -7.90 10.16 1.89
CA MET A 142 -9.21 9.68 2.30
C MET A 142 -9.13 8.20 2.67
N LYS A 143 -9.89 7.77 3.67
CA LYS A 143 -9.90 6.36 4.09
C LYS A 143 -10.39 5.44 2.96
N ARG A 144 -9.72 4.29 2.80
CA ARG A 144 -10.00 3.34 1.73
C ARG A 144 -11.40 2.74 1.81
N ASP A 145 -11.97 2.60 3.00
CA ASP A 145 -13.34 2.09 3.21
C ASP A 145 -14.40 3.02 2.59
N ILE A 146 -14.25 4.34 2.76
CA ILE A 146 -15.15 5.35 2.17
C ILE A 146 -15.09 5.28 0.65
N ILE A 147 -13.87 5.28 0.09
CA ILE A 147 -13.66 5.15 -1.37
C ILE A 147 -14.24 3.83 -1.89
N SER A 148 -14.02 2.72 -1.20
CA SER A 148 -14.52 1.40 -1.60
C SER A 148 -16.04 1.34 -1.58
N ARG A 149 -16.70 1.99 -0.60
CA ARG A 149 -18.16 2.09 -0.56
C ARG A 149 -18.71 2.85 -1.76
N TYR A 150 -18.15 4.02 -2.07
CA TYR A 150 -18.56 4.80 -3.24
C TYR A 150 -18.33 4.03 -4.54
N LEU A 151 -17.16 3.39 -4.71
CA LEU A 151 -16.89 2.51 -5.84
C LEU A 151 -17.89 1.35 -5.96
N GLY A 152 -18.37 0.82 -4.82
CA GLY A 152 -19.42 -0.21 -4.78
C GLY A 152 -20.73 0.21 -5.45
N TYR A 153 -21.20 1.44 -5.22
CA TYR A 153 -22.43 1.95 -5.85
C TYR A 153 -22.31 2.02 -7.38
N PHE A 154 -21.19 2.54 -7.89
CA PHE A 154 -20.92 2.63 -9.31
C PHE A 154 -20.70 1.25 -9.95
N ALA A 155 -19.97 0.35 -9.27
CA ALA A 155 -19.73 -1.02 -9.73
C ALA A 155 -21.03 -1.83 -9.83
N GLY A 156 -21.93 -1.74 -8.84
CA GLY A 156 -23.27 -2.35 -8.89
C GLY A 156 -24.10 -1.84 -10.07
N SER A 157 -23.91 -0.58 -10.46
CA SER A 157 -24.54 0.07 -11.62
C SER A 157 -23.78 -0.16 -12.94
N ARG A 158 -22.69 -0.96 -12.93
CA ARG A 158 -21.79 -1.20 -14.08
C ARG A 158 -21.13 0.06 -14.67
N ILE A 159 -20.94 1.09 -13.84
CA ILE A 159 -20.24 2.34 -14.19
C ILE A 159 -18.78 2.21 -13.78
N GLU A 160 -17.86 2.37 -14.73
CA GLU A 160 -16.42 2.40 -14.44
C GLU A 160 -15.97 3.80 -14.02
N VAL A 161 -15.59 3.98 -12.75
CA VAL A 161 -15.05 5.25 -12.23
C VAL A 161 -13.60 5.45 -12.67
N HIS A 162 -13.30 6.62 -13.20
CA HIS A 162 -12.00 7.00 -13.77
C HIS A 162 -11.22 7.98 -12.89
N LEU A 163 -11.94 8.82 -12.13
CA LEU A 163 -11.34 9.81 -11.24
C LEU A 163 -12.15 9.93 -9.96
N ILE A 164 -11.48 9.96 -8.81
CA ILE A 164 -12.09 10.26 -7.50
C ILE A 164 -11.42 11.50 -6.93
N GLN A 165 -12.23 12.48 -6.54
CA GLN A 165 -11.76 13.75 -5.98
C GLN A 165 -12.63 14.19 -4.80
N MET A 166 -12.05 14.96 -3.87
CA MET A 166 -12.83 15.60 -2.80
C MET A 166 -13.63 16.78 -3.34
N SER A 167 -14.92 16.89 -3.00
CA SER A 167 -15.81 17.95 -3.51
C SER A 167 -15.27 19.39 -3.35
N PRO A 168 -14.58 19.79 -2.25
CA PRO A 168 -13.93 21.11 -2.16
C PRO A 168 -12.82 21.33 -3.19
N LEU A 169 -12.09 20.29 -3.58
CA LEU A 169 -11.01 20.40 -4.58
C LEU A 169 -11.57 20.46 -6.00
N ALA A 170 -12.64 19.72 -6.28
CA ALA A 170 -13.44 19.96 -7.49
C ALA A 170 -13.98 21.41 -7.52
N LEU A 171 -14.43 21.95 -6.38
CA LEU A 171 -14.87 23.34 -6.29
C LEU A 171 -13.74 24.35 -6.56
N VAL A 172 -12.48 24.03 -6.21
CA VAL A 172 -11.30 24.84 -6.59
C VAL A 172 -11.06 24.80 -8.10
N ASN A 173 -11.24 23.66 -8.74
CA ASN A 173 -11.15 23.53 -10.19
C ASN A 173 -12.21 24.37 -10.90
N PHE A 174 -13.46 24.30 -10.44
CA PHE A 174 -14.54 25.18 -10.88
C PHE A 174 -14.18 26.66 -10.65
N ALA A 175 -13.73 27.04 -9.46
CA ALA A 175 -13.42 28.44 -9.15
C ALA A 175 -12.29 29.00 -10.02
N THR A 176 -11.24 28.19 -10.24
CA THR A 176 -10.06 28.60 -11.03
C THR A 176 -10.36 28.67 -12.51
N TYR A 177 -11.23 27.81 -13.02
CA TYR A 177 -11.65 27.86 -14.43
C TYR A 177 -12.76 28.90 -14.65
N GLU A 178 -13.84 28.88 -13.89
CA GLU A 178 -15.04 29.68 -14.17
C GLU A 178 -14.92 31.13 -13.65
N LEU A 179 -14.48 31.31 -12.41
CA LEU A 179 -14.56 32.60 -11.69
C LEU A 179 -13.30 33.45 -11.81
N LEU A 180 -12.17 32.82 -12.13
CA LEU A 180 -10.86 33.48 -12.22
C LEU A 180 -10.38 33.46 -13.68
N LYS A 181 -9.95 34.62 -14.17
CA LYS A 181 -9.31 34.71 -15.49
C LYS A 181 -7.95 33.99 -15.43
N PRO A 182 -7.51 33.28 -16.49
CA PRO A 182 -6.12 32.88 -16.60
C PRO A 182 -5.27 34.16 -16.61
N LYS A 183 -4.09 34.12 -15.99
CA LYS A 183 -3.10 35.19 -16.22
C LYS A 183 -2.59 35.08 -17.64
N VAL A 184 -3.25 35.78 -18.56
CA VAL A 184 -2.68 36.16 -19.86
C VAL A 184 -1.50 37.09 -19.60
N ASP A 185 -0.55 37.13 -20.53
CA ASP A 185 0.70 37.89 -20.48
C ASP A 185 0.48 39.33 -19.94
N PRO A 186 1.34 39.87 -19.04
CA PRO A 186 1.16 41.22 -18.47
C PRO A 186 1.10 42.40 -19.46
N LEU A 187 1.26 42.12 -20.75
CA LEU A 187 1.27 43.08 -21.85
C LEU A 187 -0.11 43.38 -22.45
N GLU A 188 -1.15 42.58 -22.16
CA GLU A 188 -2.51 42.74 -22.75
C GLU A 188 -3.65 42.76 -21.68
N GLY A 189 -3.37 43.26 -20.48
CA GLY A 189 -4.34 43.32 -19.39
C GLY A 189 -5.23 44.57 -19.38
N GLU A 190 -6.51 44.43 -19.75
CA GLU A 190 -7.59 45.37 -19.36
C GLU A 190 -7.56 45.62 -17.82
N PRO A 191 -7.84 46.84 -17.34
CA PRO A 191 -7.68 47.20 -15.93
C PRO A 191 -8.54 46.34 -14.99
N GLU A 192 -7.96 45.91 -13.85
CA GLU A 192 -8.70 45.21 -12.80
C GLU A 192 -9.79 46.13 -12.19
N GLU A 193 -11.04 45.67 -12.25
CA GLU A 193 -12.22 46.46 -11.85
C GLU A 193 -12.30 46.76 -10.32
N ASP A 194 -11.52 46.07 -9.49
CA ASP A 194 -11.42 46.28 -8.04
C ASP A 194 -10.03 46.84 -7.66
N PRO A 195 -9.92 47.93 -6.89
CA PRO A 195 -8.63 48.44 -6.42
C PRO A 195 -8.00 47.52 -5.35
N ILE A 196 -7.14 46.60 -5.78
CA ILE A 196 -6.39 45.71 -4.88
C ILE A 196 -5.33 46.52 -4.11
N PRO A 197 -5.21 46.37 -2.78
CA PRO A 197 -4.13 46.99 -2.02
C PRO A 197 -2.74 46.56 -2.54
N ARG A 198 -1.86 47.54 -2.78
CA ARG A 198 -0.55 47.32 -3.42
C ARG A 198 0.25 46.21 -2.73
N GLY A 199 0.67 45.21 -3.52
CA GLY A 199 1.43 44.05 -3.03
C GLY A 199 0.58 42.88 -2.50
N LYS A 200 -0.75 42.95 -2.56
CA LYS A 200 -1.63 41.82 -2.22
C LYS A 200 -2.13 41.06 -3.44
N LYS A 201 -2.42 39.77 -3.25
CA LYS A 201 -3.08 38.90 -4.25
C LYS A 201 -4.59 38.93 -4.06
N ARG A 202 -5.34 39.05 -5.15
CA ARG A 202 -6.80 38.96 -5.13
C ARG A 202 -7.23 37.51 -4.89
N CYS A 203 -7.96 37.28 -3.81
CA CYS A 203 -8.55 36.00 -3.47
C CYS A 203 -10.07 36.07 -3.56
N THR A 204 -10.67 35.02 -4.10
CA THR A 204 -12.14 34.82 -4.10
C THR A 204 -12.48 33.75 -3.08
N VAL A 205 -13.48 34.02 -2.23
CA VAL A 205 -14.09 32.99 -1.37
C VAL A 205 -15.18 32.31 -2.19
N VAL A 206 -15.21 30.99 -2.21
CA VAL A 206 -16.34 30.26 -2.81
C VAL A 206 -16.97 29.42 -1.70
N MET A 207 -18.28 29.60 -1.53
CA MET A 207 -19.08 29.04 -0.46
C MET A 207 -20.19 28.18 -1.05
N ASP A 208 -19.99 26.87 -1.08
CA ASP A 208 -21.02 25.90 -1.45
C ASP A 208 -21.75 25.40 -0.21
N VAL A 209 -23.02 25.77 -0.04
CA VAL A 209 -23.85 25.35 1.10
C VAL A 209 -24.70 24.15 0.69
N GLY A 210 -24.15 22.97 1.01
CA GLY A 210 -24.80 21.67 0.84
C GLY A 210 -25.89 21.40 1.89
N THR A 211 -26.32 20.14 1.98
CA THR A 211 -27.43 19.74 2.86
C THR A 211 -27.01 19.63 4.32
N ASP A 212 -25.95 18.90 4.66
CA ASP A 212 -25.53 18.70 6.07
C ASP A 212 -24.25 19.47 6.43
N ALA A 213 -23.47 19.87 5.43
CA ALA A 213 -22.23 20.63 5.56
C ALA A 213 -22.08 21.59 4.38
N SER A 214 -21.25 22.61 4.57
CA SER A 214 -20.87 23.59 3.55
C SER A 214 -19.38 23.49 3.24
N ASN A 215 -18.98 23.69 1.99
CA ASN A 215 -17.60 23.74 1.57
C ASN A 215 -17.19 25.22 1.39
N LEU A 216 -16.33 25.74 2.26
CA LEU A 216 -15.71 27.04 2.09
C LEU A 216 -14.31 26.83 1.51
N ILE A 217 -14.04 27.41 0.34
CA ILE A 217 -12.70 27.54 -0.23
C ILE A 217 -12.31 29.01 -0.39
N ILE A 218 -11.02 29.33 -0.31
CA ILE A 218 -10.46 30.64 -0.60
C ILE A 218 -9.27 30.43 -1.52
N THR A 219 -9.27 31.07 -2.69
CA THR A 219 -8.19 30.88 -3.67
C THR A 219 -7.87 32.13 -4.49
N ASP A 220 -6.60 32.23 -4.90
CA ASP A 220 -6.10 33.18 -5.92
C ASP A 220 -6.03 32.55 -7.33
N GLY A 221 -6.45 31.28 -7.48
CA GLY A 221 -6.36 30.50 -8.72
C GLY A 221 -4.97 29.97 -9.06
N ALA A 222 -3.95 30.27 -8.25
CA ALA A 222 -2.55 29.96 -8.52
C ALA A 222 -1.88 29.14 -7.41
N LYS A 223 -1.52 29.80 -6.30
CA LYS A 223 -0.76 29.22 -5.16
C LYS A 223 -1.62 29.13 -3.89
N ILE A 224 -2.55 30.04 -3.68
CA ILE A 224 -3.39 30.04 -2.48
C ILE A 224 -4.56 29.10 -2.74
N ILE A 225 -4.60 27.99 -1.99
CA ILE A 225 -5.74 27.08 -1.92
C ILE A 225 -5.99 26.79 -0.44
N TRP A 226 -6.88 27.55 0.18
CA TRP A 226 -7.36 27.26 1.53
C TRP A 226 -8.74 26.64 1.45
N GLN A 227 -8.99 25.58 2.22
CA GLN A 227 -10.31 24.98 2.33
C GLN A 227 -10.66 24.67 3.79
N ARG A 228 -11.93 24.83 4.14
CA ARG A 228 -12.50 24.42 5.42
C ARG A 228 -13.94 23.97 5.22
N PRO A 229 -14.27 22.69 5.47
CA PRO A 229 -15.65 22.25 5.44
C PRO A 229 -16.32 22.61 6.78
N ILE A 230 -17.47 23.28 6.71
CA ILE A 230 -18.24 23.79 7.87
C ILE A 230 -19.38 22.79 8.16
N PRO A 231 -19.56 22.32 9.41
CA PRO A 231 -20.60 21.35 9.78
C PRO A 231 -21.99 22.00 9.96
N LEU A 232 -22.37 22.87 9.02
CA LEU A 232 -23.67 23.53 8.92
C LEU A 232 -24.10 23.47 7.45
N GLY A 233 -25.37 23.16 7.21
CA GLY A 233 -25.96 23.12 5.87
C GLY A 233 -27.48 23.31 5.87
N GLY A 234 -28.08 23.11 4.70
CA GLY A 234 -29.52 23.21 4.44
C GLY A 234 -30.43 22.48 5.44
N MET A 235 -29.97 21.38 6.04
CA MET A 235 -30.68 20.55 7.03
C MET A 235 -30.78 21.22 8.40
N ASN A 236 -29.78 22.01 8.81
CA ASN A 236 -29.82 22.74 10.08
C ASN A 236 -30.96 23.76 10.09
N PHE A 237 -31.18 24.45 8.95
CA PHE A 237 -32.32 25.35 8.75
C PHE A 237 -33.65 24.60 8.80
N THR A 238 -33.75 23.42 8.18
CA THR A 238 -34.95 22.58 8.23
C THR A 238 -35.25 22.12 9.66
N ARG A 239 -34.24 21.68 10.42
CA ARG A 239 -34.37 21.26 11.82
C ARG A 239 -34.79 22.41 12.74
N ALA A 240 -34.29 23.63 12.50
CA ALA A 240 -34.75 24.82 13.22
C ALA A 240 -36.26 25.09 12.97
N LEU A 241 -36.71 24.98 11.71
CA LEU A 241 -38.13 25.12 11.37
C LEU A 241 -38.99 24.00 11.98
N THR A 242 -38.53 22.74 12.02
CA THR A 242 -39.28 21.67 12.71
C THR A 242 -39.42 21.95 14.21
N LYS A 243 -38.41 22.56 14.85
CA LYS A 243 -38.41 22.84 16.29
C LYS A 243 -39.32 24.02 16.64
N GLU A 244 -39.16 25.16 15.97
CA GLU A 244 -39.92 26.38 16.27
C GLU A 244 -41.39 26.26 15.86
N LEU A 245 -41.66 25.72 14.66
CA LEU A 245 -43.01 25.64 14.08
C LEU A 245 -43.72 24.30 14.32
N LYS A 246 -43.08 23.36 15.05
CA LYS A 246 -43.60 22.01 15.35
C LYS A 246 -44.05 21.22 14.11
N LEU A 247 -43.31 21.38 13.01
CA LEU A 247 -43.59 20.73 11.73
C LEU A 247 -42.84 19.40 11.58
N THR A 248 -43.35 18.51 10.73
CA THR A 248 -42.59 17.34 10.27
C THR A 248 -41.46 17.78 9.33
N LEU A 249 -40.40 16.98 9.21
CA LEU A 249 -39.22 17.32 8.40
C LEU A 249 -39.59 17.66 6.94
N ALA A 250 -40.47 16.87 6.32
CA ALA A 250 -40.96 17.12 4.96
C ALA A 250 -41.74 18.45 4.83
N LYS A 251 -42.60 18.77 5.80
CA LYS A 251 -43.34 20.05 5.82
C LYS A 251 -42.39 21.24 6.03
N ALA A 252 -41.40 21.11 6.93
CA ALA A 252 -40.39 22.13 7.17
C ALA A 252 -39.48 22.34 5.94
N GLU A 253 -39.09 21.27 5.23
CA GLU A 253 -38.30 21.36 4.00
C GLU A 253 -39.08 22.05 2.89
N HIS A 254 -40.34 21.66 2.69
CA HIS A 254 -41.24 22.30 1.73
C HIS A 254 -41.43 23.80 2.05
N LEU A 255 -41.61 24.15 3.32
CA LEU A 255 -41.75 25.53 3.78
C LEU A 255 -40.46 26.34 3.57
N LYS A 256 -39.29 25.75 3.85
CA LYS A 256 -37.98 26.36 3.60
C LYS A 256 -37.77 26.66 2.11
N ARG A 257 -38.03 25.69 1.24
CA ARG A 257 -37.90 25.81 -0.23
C ARG A 257 -38.87 26.85 -0.80
N ASN A 258 -40.09 26.93 -0.27
CA ASN A 258 -41.11 27.86 -0.72
C ASN A 258 -41.25 29.11 0.17
N ALA A 259 -40.24 29.46 0.97
CA ALA A 259 -40.33 30.56 1.94
C ALA A 259 -40.79 31.89 1.31
N ALA A 260 -40.31 32.20 0.10
CA ALA A 260 -40.69 33.37 -0.69
C ALA A 260 -42.19 33.49 -0.97
N LYS A 261 -42.92 32.37 -1.01
CA LYS A 261 -44.35 32.26 -1.33
C LYS A 261 -45.22 32.10 -0.07
N SER A 262 -44.61 32.00 1.12
CA SER A 262 -45.33 31.80 2.37
C SER A 262 -45.90 33.12 2.90
N PRO A 263 -47.17 33.19 3.34
CA PRO A 263 -47.70 34.37 4.01
C PRO A 263 -47.04 34.63 5.37
N ASP A 264 -46.42 33.61 5.98
CA ASP A 264 -45.75 33.69 7.29
C ASP A 264 -44.21 33.73 7.17
N MET A 265 -43.70 34.54 6.23
CA MET A 265 -42.26 34.74 6.05
C MET A 265 -41.58 35.23 7.34
N ALA A 266 -42.25 36.06 8.14
CA ALA A 266 -41.68 36.62 9.37
C ALA A 266 -41.32 35.52 10.39
N SER A 267 -42.21 34.54 10.62
CA SER A 267 -41.93 33.44 11.56
C SER A 267 -40.89 32.47 11.01
N ILE A 268 -40.87 32.22 9.69
CA ILE A 268 -39.81 31.44 9.03
C ILE A 268 -38.45 32.10 9.28
N LEU A 269 -38.32 33.41 8.99
CA LEU A 269 -37.08 34.16 9.19
C LEU A 269 -36.66 34.18 10.67
N LYS A 270 -37.60 34.33 11.60
CA LYS A 270 -37.35 34.24 13.05
C LYS A 270 -36.78 32.87 13.44
N ALA A 271 -37.38 31.78 12.96
CA ALA A 271 -36.98 30.41 13.27
C ALA A 271 -35.55 30.09 12.79
N ILE A 272 -35.16 30.56 11.60
CA ILE A 272 -33.84 30.28 11.01
C ILE A 272 -32.73 31.22 11.47
N LYS A 273 -33.07 32.38 12.05
CA LYS A 273 -32.10 33.42 12.45
C LYS A 273 -30.96 32.93 13.37
N PRO A 274 -31.18 32.01 14.33
CA PRO A 274 -30.08 31.44 15.13
C PRO A 274 -29.06 30.71 14.23
N VAL A 275 -29.52 29.82 13.36
CA VAL A 275 -28.67 29.05 12.43
C VAL A 275 -27.91 29.97 11.46
N LEU A 276 -28.54 31.06 10.99
CA LEU A 276 -27.87 32.09 10.18
C LEU A 276 -26.75 32.80 10.97
N THR A 277 -26.96 33.05 12.27
CA THR A 277 -25.99 33.71 13.14
C THR A 277 -24.79 32.80 13.41
N ASP A 278 -25.04 31.51 13.70
CA ASP A 278 -24.00 30.50 13.88
C ASP A 278 -23.17 30.30 12.61
N PHE A 279 -23.84 30.24 11.44
CA PHE A 279 -23.21 30.12 10.13
C PHE A 279 -22.32 31.32 9.81
N VAL A 280 -22.81 32.56 10.01
CA VAL A 280 -21.98 33.77 9.89
C VAL A 280 -20.76 33.69 10.81
N GLY A 281 -20.94 33.24 12.06
CA GLY A 281 -19.83 33.07 13.01
C GLY A 281 -18.75 32.11 12.52
N GLU A 282 -19.13 30.97 11.93
CA GLU A 282 -18.15 30.03 11.33
C GLU A 282 -17.44 30.60 10.11
N VAL A 283 -18.15 31.37 9.27
CA VAL A 283 -17.55 32.04 8.11
C VAL A 283 -16.59 33.15 8.55
N GLN A 284 -16.96 33.98 9.53
CA GLN A 284 -16.08 34.99 10.11
C GLN A 284 -14.83 34.37 10.75
N ARG A 285 -14.97 33.28 11.52
CA ARG A 285 -13.82 32.52 12.06
C ARG A 285 -12.88 32.04 10.94
N SER A 286 -13.45 31.55 9.84
CA SER A 286 -12.70 31.07 8.68
C SER A 286 -11.91 32.18 7.98
N LEU A 287 -12.57 33.31 7.69
CA LEU A 287 -11.95 34.48 7.07
C LEU A 287 -10.88 35.12 7.98
N GLY A 288 -11.14 35.21 9.28
CA GLY A 288 -10.20 35.75 10.26
C GLY A 288 -8.94 34.89 10.42
N TYR A 289 -9.09 33.56 10.44
CA TYR A 289 -7.93 32.65 10.41
C TYR A 289 -7.14 32.81 9.11
N PHE A 290 -7.82 32.75 7.96
CA PHE A 290 -7.17 32.85 6.65
C PHE A 290 -6.37 34.16 6.48
N THR A 291 -6.96 35.31 6.81
CA THR A 291 -6.31 36.62 6.65
C THR A 291 -5.15 36.86 7.63
N ASN A 292 -5.16 36.22 8.81
CA ASN A 292 -4.02 36.27 9.73
C ASN A 292 -2.83 35.42 9.23
N THR A 293 -3.11 34.25 8.65
CA THR A 293 -2.09 33.34 8.09
C THR A 293 -1.54 33.83 6.74
N HIS A 294 -2.39 34.40 5.87
CA HIS A 294 -2.04 34.87 4.53
C HIS A 294 -2.11 36.41 4.46
N ARG A 295 -1.10 37.07 5.03
CA ARG A 295 -1.07 38.55 5.09
C ARG A 295 -0.95 39.21 3.71
N ASP A 296 -0.40 38.48 2.73
CA ASP A 296 -0.32 38.85 1.31
C ASP A 296 -1.64 38.66 0.54
N ALA A 297 -2.68 38.07 1.15
CA ALA A 297 -3.99 37.91 0.52
C ALA A 297 -4.91 39.13 0.76
N HIS A 298 -5.74 39.43 -0.23
CA HIS A 298 -6.89 40.31 -0.14
C HIS A 298 -8.14 39.55 -0.62
N VAL A 299 -9.07 39.27 0.29
CA VAL A 299 -10.37 38.67 -0.04
C VAL A 299 -11.25 39.77 -0.65
N ALA A 300 -11.50 39.68 -1.96
CA ALA A 300 -12.25 40.71 -2.69
C ALA A 300 -13.77 40.51 -2.55
N HIS A 301 -14.25 39.30 -2.79
CA HIS A 301 -15.67 38.95 -2.70
C HIS A 301 -15.86 37.46 -2.40
N MET A 302 -17.11 37.10 -2.10
CA MET A 302 -17.58 35.73 -1.94
C MET A 302 -18.53 35.35 -3.09
N VAL A 303 -18.41 34.13 -3.59
CA VAL A 303 -19.37 33.52 -4.53
C VAL A 303 -20.17 32.46 -3.80
N GLY A 304 -21.48 32.66 -3.71
CA GLY A 304 -22.44 31.79 -3.03
C GLY A 304 -23.04 30.74 -3.95
N LEU A 305 -22.90 29.47 -3.58
CA LEU A 305 -23.27 28.27 -4.34
C LEU A 305 -24.01 27.26 -3.44
N GLY A 306 -24.58 26.22 -4.04
CA GLY A 306 -25.40 25.23 -3.34
C GLY A 306 -26.83 25.71 -3.11
N SER A 307 -27.74 24.77 -2.85
CA SER A 307 -29.19 25.03 -2.81
C SER A 307 -29.64 26.00 -1.73
N ALA A 308 -28.86 26.22 -0.67
CA ALA A 308 -29.26 27.18 0.37
C ALA A 308 -29.21 28.64 -0.11
N PHE A 309 -28.42 28.99 -1.13
CA PHE A 309 -28.44 30.34 -1.73
C PHE A 309 -29.70 30.61 -2.59
N LYS A 310 -30.61 29.63 -2.73
CA LYS A 310 -32.00 29.85 -3.16
C LYS A 310 -32.86 30.49 -2.06
N LEU A 311 -32.45 30.45 -0.79
CA LEU A 311 -33.18 31.02 0.34
C LEU A 311 -33.23 32.57 0.25
N PRO A 312 -34.42 33.20 0.27
CA PRO A 312 -34.54 34.65 0.21
C PRO A 312 -33.77 35.36 1.32
N GLY A 313 -33.04 36.42 0.95
CA GLY A 313 -32.29 37.25 1.90
C GLY A 313 -30.95 36.68 2.38
N LEU A 314 -30.62 35.40 2.17
CA LEU A 314 -29.35 34.82 2.65
C LEU A 314 -28.13 35.57 2.09
N GLN A 315 -28.10 35.82 0.77
CA GLN A 315 -27.02 36.56 0.11
C GLN A 315 -26.79 37.94 0.73
N LYS A 316 -27.87 38.71 0.95
CA LYS A 316 -27.81 40.03 1.57
C LYS A 316 -27.38 39.95 3.03
N TYR A 317 -27.95 39.01 3.81
CA TYR A 317 -27.61 38.83 5.22
C TYR A 317 -26.12 38.50 5.41
N LEU A 318 -25.55 37.65 4.54
CA LEU A 318 -24.12 37.38 4.53
C LEU A 318 -23.31 38.63 4.17
N ALA A 319 -23.70 39.37 3.13
CA ALA A 319 -22.99 40.59 2.74
C ALA A 319 -22.97 41.64 3.87
N ASP A 320 -24.13 41.92 4.45
CA ASP A 320 -24.31 42.88 5.55
C ASP A 320 -23.55 42.48 6.84
N LYS A 321 -23.36 41.17 7.10
CA LYS A 321 -22.72 40.66 8.33
C LYS A 321 -21.24 40.32 8.18
N LEU A 322 -20.77 40.08 6.96
CA LEU A 322 -19.35 39.83 6.68
C LEU A 322 -18.63 41.10 6.22
N SER A 323 -19.36 42.19 5.92
CA SER A 323 -18.83 43.40 5.28
C SER A 323 -18.04 43.08 4.00
N LEU A 324 -18.54 42.10 3.25
CA LEU A 324 -17.92 41.50 2.08
C LEU A 324 -18.96 41.35 0.98
N GLU A 325 -18.61 41.68 -0.26
CA GLU A 325 -19.55 41.48 -1.38
C GLU A 325 -19.85 39.98 -1.56
N VAL A 326 -21.14 39.62 -1.63
CA VAL A 326 -21.58 38.23 -1.89
C VAL A 326 -22.29 38.17 -3.24
N LYS A 327 -21.60 37.62 -4.24
CA LYS A 327 -22.12 37.35 -5.58
C LYS A 327 -22.82 36.00 -5.60
N LYS A 328 -23.90 35.89 -6.37
CA LYS A 328 -24.63 34.64 -6.61
C LYS A 328 -24.73 34.46 -8.13
N PRO A 329 -24.04 33.47 -8.73
CA PRO A 329 -24.04 33.29 -10.18
C PRO A 329 -25.45 33.04 -10.72
N THR A 330 -25.76 33.66 -11.86
CA THR A 330 -27.00 33.44 -12.63
C THR A 330 -26.75 32.63 -13.91
N LYS A 331 -25.49 32.51 -14.32
CA LYS A 331 -25.00 31.71 -15.44
C LYS A 331 -23.55 31.28 -15.17
N PHE A 332 -23.03 30.43 -16.03
CA PHE A 332 -21.60 30.19 -16.19
C PHE A 332 -21.17 30.87 -17.49
N ASP A 333 -20.20 31.78 -17.41
CA ASP A 333 -19.69 32.62 -18.50
C ASP A 333 -18.63 31.92 -19.36
N ARG A 334 -17.92 30.93 -18.79
CA ARG A 334 -16.85 30.19 -19.48
C ARG A 334 -17.23 28.76 -19.87
N LEU A 335 -18.42 28.30 -19.48
CA LEU A 335 -19.03 27.07 -19.98
C LEU A 335 -19.77 27.36 -21.29
N SER A 336 -19.53 26.57 -22.34
CA SER A 336 -20.32 26.60 -23.58
C SER A 336 -21.38 25.49 -23.57
N GLY A 337 -22.37 25.54 -24.46
CA GLY A 337 -23.33 24.44 -24.67
C GLY A 337 -24.80 24.83 -24.47
N ASP A 338 -25.34 25.61 -25.41
CA ASP A 338 -26.65 26.26 -25.30
C ASP A 338 -27.82 25.32 -25.00
N ALA A 339 -27.77 24.07 -25.48
CA ALA A 339 -28.81 23.07 -25.20
C ALA A 339 -28.89 22.69 -23.71
N VAL A 340 -27.75 22.63 -23.01
CA VAL A 340 -27.70 22.40 -21.56
C VAL A 340 -27.92 23.70 -20.80
N LEU A 341 -27.26 24.79 -21.22
CA LEU A 341 -27.29 26.06 -20.51
C LEU A 341 -28.67 26.73 -20.51
N ASN A 342 -29.50 26.51 -21.54
CA ASN A 342 -30.86 27.04 -21.60
C ASN A 342 -31.93 26.06 -21.08
N ASP A 343 -31.56 24.86 -20.62
CA ASP A 343 -32.53 23.91 -20.07
C ASP A 343 -33.11 24.44 -18.74
N PRO A 344 -34.45 24.48 -18.55
CA PRO A 344 -35.07 24.97 -17.32
C PRO A 344 -34.64 24.24 -16.04
N LEU A 345 -34.42 22.92 -16.10
CA LEU A 345 -34.01 22.11 -14.95
C LEU A 345 -32.55 22.37 -14.58
N PHE A 346 -31.69 22.62 -15.58
CA PHE A 346 -30.31 23.05 -15.36
C PHE A 346 -30.29 24.45 -14.73
N GLN A 347 -31.02 25.41 -15.30
CA GLN A 347 -31.11 26.80 -14.81
C GLN A 347 -31.68 26.86 -13.38
N GLU A 348 -32.74 26.12 -13.07
CA GLU A 348 -33.27 26.05 -11.70
C GLU A 348 -32.21 25.57 -10.70
N ASN A 349 -31.31 24.67 -11.11
CA ASN A 349 -30.34 24.00 -10.24
C ASN A 349 -28.89 24.43 -10.48
N LEU A 350 -28.66 25.51 -11.22
CA LEU A 350 -27.34 26.02 -11.66
C LEU A 350 -26.32 26.05 -10.52
N LEU A 351 -26.71 26.60 -9.37
CA LEU A 351 -25.86 26.73 -8.17
C LEU A 351 -25.37 25.38 -7.59
N THR A 352 -25.92 24.24 -8.00
CA THR A 352 -25.59 22.91 -7.48
C THR A 352 -24.65 22.09 -8.38
N PHE A 353 -24.46 22.51 -9.64
CA PHE A 353 -23.53 21.91 -10.59
C PHE A 353 -22.02 22.26 -10.43
N PRO A 354 -21.56 23.27 -9.67
CA PRO A 354 -20.13 23.61 -9.57
C PRO A 354 -19.18 22.46 -9.23
N ILE A 355 -19.58 21.52 -8.36
CA ILE A 355 -18.77 20.32 -8.05
C ILE A 355 -18.69 19.40 -9.27
N ALA A 356 -19.83 19.07 -9.89
CA ALA A 356 -19.89 18.25 -11.11
C ALA A 356 -19.08 18.88 -12.27
N TYR A 357 -19.17 20.19 -12.43
CA TYR A 357 -18.40 20.96 -13.40
C TYR A 357 -16.89 20.87 -13.10
N GLY A 358 -16.47 21.12 -11.86
CA GLY A 358 -15.07 21.00 -11.44
C GLY A 358 -14.47 19.59 -11.58
N LEU A 359 -15.29 18.54 -11.41
CA LEU A 359 -14.91 17.15 -11.67
C LEU A 359 -14.72 16.87 -13.16
N ALA A 360 -15.66 17.31 -14.00
CA ALA A 360 -15.58 17.12 -15.45
C ALA A 360 -14.43 17.91 -16.08
N LEU A 361 -14.17 19.14 -15.63
CA LEU A 361 -12.99 19.93 -15.98
C LEU A 361 -11.69 19.19 -15.66
N GLN A 362 -11.64 18.51 -14.51
CA GLN A 362 -10.47 17.70 -14.12
C GLN A 362 -10.30 16.48 -15.03
N GLY A 363 -11.40 15.84 -15.40
CA GLY A 363 -11.40 14.79 -16.43
C GLY A 363 -10.83 15.25 -17.77
N LEU A 364 -11.28 16.41 -18.26
CA LEU A 364 -10.79 17.02 -19.51
C LEU A 364 -9.37 17.60 -19.44
N GLY A 365 -8.68 17.53 -18.30
CA GLY A 365 -7.36 18.14 -18.10
C GLY A 365 -7.35 19.68 -18.11
N GLN A 366 -8.51 20.32 -17.93
CA GLN A 366 -8.68 21.78 -17.87
C GLN A 366 -8.67 22.34 -16.45
N ALA A 367 -8.45 21.48 -15.45
CA ALA A 367 -8.41 21.83 -14.04
C ALA A 367 -7.02 22.24 -13.54
N ARG A 368 -7.00 23.07 -12.48
CA ARG A 368 -5.78 23.41 -11.73
C ARG A 368 -5.24 22.22 -10.93
N LEU A 369 -6.12 21.40 -10.36
CA LEU A 369 -5.78 20.21 -9.57
C LEU A 369 -5.92 18.95 -10.41
N THR A 370 -4.92 18.06 -10.33
CA THR A 370 -4.81 16.83 -11.13
C THR A 370 -4.79 15.55 -10.28
N THR A 371 -4.85 15.68 -8.95
CA THR A 371 -4.80 14.55 -8.01
C THR A 371 -5.97 13.59 -8.16
N ASN A 372 -5.73 12.30 -8.01
CA ASN A 372 -6.74 11.26 -8.20
C ASN A 372 -6.66 10.18 -7.11
N LEU A 373 -7.65 10.19 -6.23
CA LEU A 373 -7.80 9.25 -5.10
C LEU A 373 -8.37 7.88 -5.53
N LEU A 374 -8.48 7.59 -6.84
CA LEU A 374 -8.81 6.26 -7.32
C LEU A 374 -7.68 5.27 -6.98
N PRO A 375 -7.97 4.13 -6.30
CA PRO A 375 -6.93 3.20 -5.85
C PRO A 375 -5.97 2.76 -6.94
N GLN A 376 -4.67 2.69 -6.60
CA GLN A 376 -3.62 2.44 -7.59
C GLN A 376 -3.79 1.09 -8.32
N GLY A 377 -4.30 0.05 -7.66
CA GLY A 377 -4.61 -1.24 -8.30
C GLY A 377 -5.57 -1.09 -9.49
N ILE A 378 -6.70 -0.40 -9.29
CA ILE A 378 -7.71 -0.15 -10.34
C ILE A 378 -7.11 0.68 -11.48
N ARG A 379 -6.26 1.66 -11.16
CA ARG A 379 -5.54 2.47 -12.17
C ARG A 379 -4.58 1.62 -13.01
N VAL A 380 -3.80 0.75 -12.37
CA VAL A 380 -2.85 -0.16 -13.04
C VAL A 380 -3.58 -1.19 -13.90
N ASP A 381 -4.62 -1.84 -13.37
CA ASP A 381 -5.44 -2.81 -14.11
C ASP A 381 -6.08 -2.18 -15.36
N ARG A 382 -6.53 -0.91 -15.27
CA ARG A 382 -7.04 -0.17 -16.42
C ARG A 382 -5.95 0.13 -17.46
N ILE A 383 -4.75 0.54 -17.05
CA ILE A 383 -3.61 0.76 -17.96
C ILE A 383 -3.19 -0.54 -18.65
N ILE A 384 -3.24 -1.67 -17.94
CA ILE A 384 -3.00 -2.99 -18.53
C ILE A 384 -4.11 -3.32 -19.54
N ARG A 385 -5.39 -3.19 -19.16
CA ARG A 385 -6.54 -3.49 -20.02
C ARG A 385 -6.56 -2.65 -21.30
N SER A 386 -6.22 -1.36 -21.22
CA SER A 386 -6.15 -0.49 -22.41
C SER A 386 -5.02 -0.86 -23.38
N LYS A 387 -3.94 -1.49 -22.88
CA LYS A 387 -2.80 -1.96 -23.68
C LYS A 387 -2.99 -3.38 -24.27
N LYS A 388 -3.88 -4.21 -23.71
CA LYS A 388 -4.20 -5.56 -24.23
C LYS A 388 -4.47 -5.62 -25.74
N PRO A 389 -5.32 -4.76 -26.37
CA PRO A 389 -5.57 -4.85 -27.82
C PRO A 389 -4.32 -4.53 -28.65
N TYR A 390 -3.49 -3.58 -28.22
CA TYR A 390 -2.21 -3.27 -28.89
C TYR A 390 -1.20 -4.42 -28.77
N ALA A 391 -1.15 -5.08 -27.60
CA ALA A 391 -0.32 -6.27 -27.42
C ALA A 391 -0.79 -7.44 -28.31
N ALA A 392 -2.10 -7.65 -28.45
CA ALA A 392 -2.67 -8.65 -29.35
C ALA A 392 -2.39 -8.33 -30.82
N ALA A 393 -2.52 -7.06 -31.24
CA ALA A 393 -2.19 -6.63 -32.59
C ALA A 393 -0.69 -6.80 -32.91
N ALA A 394 0.20 -6.48 -31.96
CA ALA A 394 1.63 -6.71 -32.10
C ALA A 394 1.98 -8.21 -32.20
N ALA A 395 1.34 -9.07 -31.40
CA ALA A 395 1.49 -10.51 -31.51
C ALA A 395 1.00 -11.06 -32.86
N ALA A 396 -0.15 -10.57 -33.36
CA ALA A 396 -0.65 -10.92 -34.69
C ALA A 396 0.30 -10.48 -35.81
N ALA A 397 0.85 -9.27 -35.74
CA ALA A 397 1.84 -8.78 -36.71
C ALA A 397 3.13 -9.63 -36.71
N LEU A 398 3.60 -10.04 -35.53
CA LEU A 398 4.74 -10.97 -35.40
C LEU A 398 4.43 -12.35 -36.01
N LEU A 399 3.23 -12.90 -35.77
CA LEU A 399 2.82 -14.16 -36.38
C LEU A 399 2.71 -14.09 -37.91
N VAL A 400 2.19 -12.98 -38.45
CA VAL A 400 2.16 -12.72 -39.90
C VAL A 400 3.57 -12.60 -40.47
N GLY A 401 4.49 -11.90 -39.80
CA GLY A 401 5.89 -11.80 -40.20
C GLY A 401 6.61 -13.16 -40.19
N LEU A 402 6.38 -13.97 -39.16
CA LEU A 402 6.90 -15.34 -39.06
C LEU A 402 6.32 -16.26 -40.14
N GLY A 403 5.02 -16.17 -40.42
CA GLY A 403 4.36 -16.90 -41.50
C GLY A 403 4.90 -16.52 -42.88
N GLY A 404 5.11 -15.22 -43.14
CA GLY A 404 5.72 -14.72 -44.37
C GLY A 404 7.15 -15.23 -44.56
N MET A 405 7.97 -15.24 -43.50
CA MET A 405 9.30 -15.85 -43.54
C MET A 405 9.22 -17.36 -43.81
N ALA A 406 8.33 -18.09 -43.13
CA ALA A 406 8.16 -19.54 -43.33
C ALA A 406 7.75 -19.89 -44.78
N MET A 407 6.88 -19.08 -45.40
CA MET A 407 6.54 -19.21 -46.83
C MET A 407 7.72 -18.84 -47.75
N GLY A 408 8.54 -17.85 -47.38
CA GLY A 408 9.76 -17.52 -48.12
C GLY A 408 10.80 -18.65 -48.13
N PHE A 409 10.87 -19.45 -47.06
CA PHE A 409 11.78 -20.59 -46.96
C PHE A 409 11.23 -21.91 -47.56
N SER A 410 9.93 -22.02 -47.86
CA SER A 410 9.38 -23.26 -48.43
C SER A 410 9.73 -23.48 -49.90
N GLY A 411 9.89 -22.40 -50.68
CA GLY A 411 10.31 -22.45 -52.09
C GLY A 411 11.69 -23.11 -52.29
N PRO A 412 12.75 -22.66 -51.57
CA PRO A 412 14.05 -23.33 -51.59
C PRO A 412 14.02 -24.77 -51.08
N TYR A 413 13.17 -25.08 -50.10
CA TYR A 413 13.05 -26.43 -49.54
C TYR A 413 12.46 -27.43 -50.55
N ALA A 414 11.50 -27.01 -51.37
CA ALA A 414 10.95 -27.81 -52.47
C ALA A 414 11.93 -28.03 -53.64
N ALA A 415 12.94 -27.16 -53.79
CA ALA A 415 13.98 -27.30 -54.83
C ALA A 415 15.10 -28.29 -54.45
N ILE A 416 15.17 -28.73 -53.19
CA ILE A 416 16.21 -29.66 -52.68
C ILE A 416 15.79 -31.13 -52.84
N THR A 417 14.54 -31.42 -53.20
CA THR A 417 14.00 -32.78 -53.37
C THR A 417 14.10 -33.33 -54.79
N ASP A 418 15.13 -32.95 -55.57
CA ASP A 418 15.42 -33.56 -56.88
C ASP A 418 16.40 -34.74 -56.77
N LYS A 419 16.12 -35.83 -57.50
CA LYS A 419 16.74 -37.18 -57.40
C LYS A 419 18.22 -37.24 -57.81
N ASN A 420 18.85 -36.10 -58.10
CA ASN A 420 20.25 -36.01 -58.51
C ASN A 420 21.19 -35.62 -57.35
N ILE A 421 20.67 -35.20 -56.19
CA ILE A 421 21.50 -34.75 -55.05
C ILE A 421 22.07 -35.93 -54.23
N ASP A 422 21.42 -37.10 -54.22
CA ASP A 422 21.90 -38.30 -53.49
C ASP A 422 23.29 -38.77 -53.96
N LYS A 423 23.66 -38.51 -55.24
CA LYS A 423 25.01 -38.81 -55.76
C LYS A 423 26.09 -37.80 -55.33
N GLY A 424 25.73 -36.63 -54.81
CA GLY A 424 26.68 -35.64 -54.29
C GLY A 424 27.03 -35.83 -52.81
N ILE A 425 26.14 -36.47 -52.06
CA ILE A 425 26.28 -36.65 -50.60
C ILE A 425 27.39 -37.65 -50.25
N GLU A 426 27.64 -38.64 -51.10
CA GLU A 426 28.68 -39.66 -50.87
C GLU A 426 30.12 -39.16 -51.14
N MET A 427 30.30 -38.04 -51.86
CA MET A 427 31.60 -37.42 -52.13
C MET A 427 31.95 -36.23 -51.22
N THR A 428 31.10 -35.87 -50.25
CA THR A 428 31.34 -34.71 -49.36
C THR A 428 31.60 -35.13 -47.91
N LYS A 429 32.48 -36.12 -47.71
CA LYS A 429 32.87 -36.64 -46.38
C LYS A 429 34.27 -36.19 -45.90
N SER A 430 34.80 -35.10 -46.47
CA SER A 430 36.13 -34.58 -46.14
C SER A 430 36.22 -33.04 -46.16
N ALA A 431 35.58 -32.36 -45.20
CA ALA A 431 35.91 -30.99 -44.78
C ALA A 431 35.15 -30.62 -43.49
N GLY A 432 35.59 -31.12 -42.34
CA GLY A 432 35.02 -30.74 -41.06
C GLY A 432 35.68 -29.48 -40.48
N THR A 433 34.98 -28.33 -40.49
CA THR A 433 35.09 -27.23 -39.50
C THR A 433 34.02 -26.13 -39.69
N ALA A 434 32.73 -26.49 -39.69
CA ALA A 434 31.64 -25.50 -39.67
C ALA A 434 30.35 -25.91 -38.92
N PHE A 435 30.30 -27.08 -38.27
CA PHE A 435 29.05 -27.63 -37.73
C PHE A 435 28.87 -27.46 -36.20
N SER A 436 29.95 -27.60 -35.42
CA SER A 436 29.89 -27.53 -33.95
C SER A 436 29.49 -26.14 -33.41
N GLY A 437 29.81 -25.06 -34.13
CA GLY A 437 29.46 -23.69 -33.72
C GLY A 437 27.96 -23.36 -33.79
N GLN A 438 27.19 -24.11 -34.59
CA GLN A 438 25.76 -23.84 -34.80
C GLN A 438 24.87 -24.79 -33.99
N GLU A 439 25.30 -26.03 -33.78
CA GLU A 439 24.67 -26.95 -32.83
C GLU A 439 24.75 -26.45 -31.39
N THR A 440 25.89 -25.89 -30.95
CA THR A 440 26.00 -25.27 -29.62
C THR A 440 25.08 -24.06 -29.45
N LYS A 441 24.94 -23.22 -30.49
CA LYS A 441 24.02 -22.06 -30.48
C LYS A 441 22.55 -22.48 -30.54
N TYR A 442 22.22 -23.53 -31.29
CA TYR A 442 20.88 -24.10 -31.35
C TYR A 442 20.50 -24.72 -30.00
N ASN A 443 21.38 -25.52 -29.39
CA ASN A 443 21.12 -26.15 -28.08
C ASN A 443 21.09 -25.13 -26.93
N GLN A 444 21.90 -24.06 -26.97
CA GLN A 444 21.75 -22.91 -26.06
C GLN A 444 20.41 -22.18 -26.29
N GLY A 445 20.01 -21.95 -27.55
CA GLY A 445 18.73 -21.36 -27.90
C GLY A 445 17.54 -22.19 -27.40
N LEU A 446 17.59 -23.51 -27.60
CA LEU A 446 16.56 -24.46 -27.17
C LEU A 446 16.49 -24.56 -25.63
N GLY A 447 17.63 -24.58 -24.95
CA GLY A 447 17.71 -24.55 -23.49
C GLY A 447 17.18 -23.25 -22.88
N ASN A 448 17.49 -22.11 -23.50
CA ASN A 448 16.97 -20.80 -23.11
C ASN A 448 15.46 -20.66 -23.42
N SER A 449 14.97 -21.27 -24.49
CA SER A 449 13.55 -21.28 -24.84
C SER A 449 12.74 -22.19 -23.92
N LYS A 450 13.27 -23.36 -23.54
CA LYS A 450 12.71 -24.20 -22.47
C LYS A 450 12.64 -23.45 -21.14
N LYS A 451 13.76 -22.86 -20.68
CA LYS A 451 13.77 -22.02 -19.46
C LYS A 451 12.68 -20.94 -19.48
N LYS A 452 12.51 -20.22 -20.59
CA LYS A 452 11.46 -19.20 -20.72
C LYS A 452 10.04 -19.79 -20.78
N GLN A 453 9.84 -20.96 -21.36
CA GLN A 453 8.54 -21.66 -21.28
C GLN A 453 8.23 -22.11 -19.85
N ASP A 454 9.22 -22.61 -19.12
CA ASP A 454 9.05 -23.08 -17.75
C ASP A 454 8.83 -21.89 -16.78
N GLU A 455 9.58 -20.79 -16.95
CA GLU A 455 9.32 -19.50 -16.28
C GLU A 455 7.91 -18.95 -16.57
N THR A 456 7.43 -19.05 -17.81
CA THR A 456 6.08 -18.60 -18.19
C THR A 456 4.99 -19.49 -17.59
N LYS A 457 5.18 -20.81 -17.56
CA LYS A 457 4.26 -21.75 -16.90
C LYS A 457 4.18 -21.51 -15.39
N LEU A 458 5.30 -21.21 -14.74
CA LEU A 458 5.33 -20.87 -13.30
C LEU A 458 4.54 -19.59 -12.99
N ILE A 459 4.62 -18.56 -13.85
CA ILE A 459 3.84 -17.31 -13.71
C ILE A 459 2.34 -17.57 -13.87
N ILE A 460 1.94 -18.51 -14.74
CA ILE A 460 0.53 -18.88 -14.95
C ILE A 460 -0.01 -19.72 -13.78
N ALA A 461 0.73 -20.72 -13.32
CA ALA A 461 0.34 -21.56 -12.19
C ALA A 461 0.07 -20.74 -10.91
N GLY A 462 0.96 -19.80 -10.56
CA GLY A 462 0.76 -18.91 -9.41
C GLY A 462 -0.42 -17.93 -9.55
N ALA A 463 -0.99 -17.76 -10.75
CA ALA A 463 -2.17 -16.93 -10.98
C ALA A 463 -3.49 -17.71 -10.91
N GLU A 464 -3.48 -18.98 -11.32
CA GLU A 464 -4.65 -19.88 -11.30
C GLU A 464 -4.91 -20.46 -9.89
N GLU A 465 -3.87 -20.70 -9.10
CA GLU A 465 -3.93 -21.41 -7.80
C GLU A 465 -4.17 -20.51 -6.56
N ARG A 466 -4.67 -19.28 -6.74
CA ARG A 466 -4.86 -18.29 -5.63
C ARG A 466 -5.70 -18.79 -4.46
N LEU A 467 -6.57 -19.77 -4.68
CA LEU A 467 -7.45 -20.36 -3.66
C LEU A 467 -6.74 -21.37 -2.74
N ASN A 468 -5.54 -21.85 -3.11
CA ASN A 468 -4.77 -22.78 -2.28
C ASN A 468 -4.14 -22.08 -1.06
N TRP A 469 -3.79 -20.79 -1.18
CA TRP A 469 -3.18 -20.01 -0.10
C TRP A 469 -4.10 -19.84 1.13
N PRO A 470 -5.40 -19.47 0.99
CA PRO A 470 -6.36 -19.55 2.09
C PRO A 470 -6.45 -20.92 2.75
N ARG A 471 -6.40 -22.02 1.98
CA ARG A 471 -6.46 -23.38 2.53
C ARG A 471 -5.18 -23.77 3.27
N LEU A 472 -4.02 -23.41 2.75
CA LEU A 472 -2.73 -23.57 3.46
C LEU A 472 -2.76 -22.80 4.79
N ALA A 473 -3.25 -21.56 4.79
CA ALA A 473 -3.38 -20.75 6.01
C ALA A 473 -4.32 -21.39 7.04
N GLU A 474 -5.45 -21.96 6.62
CA GLU A 474 -6.37 -22.69 7.51
C GLU A 474 -5.68 -23.92 8.13
N VAL A 475 -5.05 -24.77 7.32
CA VAL A 475 -4.38 -25.99 7.80
C VAL A 475 -3.18 -25.64 8.69
N PHE A 476 -2.41 -24.62 8.33
CA PHE A 476 -1.32 -24.10 9.16
C PHE A 476 -1.83 -23.61 10.51
N THR A 477 -2.87 -22.78 10.54
CA THR A 477 -3.49 -22.29 11.78
C THR A 477 -4.01 -23.45 12.64
N ALA A 478 -4.61 -24.47 12.01
CA ALA A 478 -5.06 -25.66 12.71
C ALA A 478 -3.91 -26.52 13.28
N SER A 479 -2.71 -26.43 12.72
CA SER A 479 -1.49 -27.10 13.18
C SER A 479 -0.77 -26.40 14.34
N LEU A 480 -1.04 -25.10 14.59
CA LEU A 480 -0.42 -24.39 15.72
C LEU A 480 -0.74 -25.07 17.06
N PRO A 481 0.24 -25.21 17.98
CA PRO A 481 0.04 -25.85 19.29
C PRO A 481 -1.15 -25.28 20.08
N ARG A 482 -2.10 -26.16 20.43
CA ARG A 482 -3.29 -25.83 21.22
C ARG A 482 -3.43 -26.81 22.40
N PRO A 483 -3.40 -26.33 23.65
CA PRO A 483 -3.61 -27.15 24.85
C PRO A 483 -5.09 -27.43 25.11
N GLY A 484 -5.37 -28.19 26.17
CA GLY A 484 -6.72 -28.63 26.55
C GLY A 484 -7.16 -29.92 25.87
N ASP A 485 -8.24 -30.52 26.35
CA ASP A 485 -8.72 -31.83 25.86
C ASP A 485 -9.25 -31.78 24.42
N ASN A 486 -9.72 -30.60 23.98
CA ASN A 486 -10.09 -30.30 22.59
C ASN A 486 -8.92 -29.70 21.77
N GLY A 487 -7.71 -29.72 22.32
CA GLY A 487 -6.48 -29.25 21.70
C GLY A 487 -5.91 -30.23 20.67
N ASN A 488 -4.73 -29.89 20.12
CA ASN A 488 -4.01 -30.73 19.15
C ASN A 488 -2.67 -31.28 19.67
N LEU A 489 -2.42 -31.16 20.98
CA LEU A 489 -1.26 -31.73 21.67
C LEU A 489 -1.65 -33.04 22.39
N ASN A 490 -2.05 -34.03 21.59
CA ASN A 490 -2.76 -35.22 22.07
C ASN A 490 -2.13 -36.57 21.69
N GLU A 491 -0.95 -36.60 21.06
CA GLU A 491 -0.19 -37.85 20.91
C GLU A 491 0.41 -38.32 22.24
N LEU A 492 -0.04 -39.47 22.74
CA LEU A 492 0.48 -40.08 23.97
C LEU A 492 1.77 -40.88 23.76
N GLN A 493 2.04 -41.29 22.52
CA GLN A 493 3.21 -42.07 22.08
C GLN A 493 3.72 -41.52 20.74
N ALA A 494 4.01 -40.23 20.70
CA ALA A 494 4.55 -39.58 19.51
C ALA A 494 5.95 -40.12 19.20
N LYS A 495 6.12 -40.66 17.99
CA LYS A 495 7.42 -41.01 17.42
C LYS A 495 7.65 -40.26 16.11
N VAL A 496 8.80 -39.62 15.99
CA VAL A 496 9.20 -38.84 14.80
C VAL A 496 9.96 -39.71 13.81
N ASN A 497 10.95 -40.48 14.28
CA ASN A 497 11.81 -41.35 13.47
C ASN A 497 12.39 -42.50 14.33
N SER A 498 13.21 -43.35 13.73
CA SER A 498 13.80 -44.53 14.37
C SER A 498 14.70 -44.23 15.57
N ASP A 499 15.38 -43.07 15.59
CA ASP A 499 16.47 -42.78 16.52
C ASP A 499 16.03 -41.93 17.72
N LEU A 500 14.95 -41.18 17.57
CA LEU A 500 14.40 -40.35 18.64
C LEU A 500 13.50 -41.18 19.57
N PRO A 501 13.58 -40.96 20.90
CA PRO A 501 12.69 -41.62 21.85
C PRO A 501 11.25 -41.15 21.67
N GLU A 502 10.31 -42.02 22.04
CA GLU A 502 8.89 -41.67 22.10
C GLU A 502 8.65 -40.58 23.14
N PHE A 503 7.73 -39.66 22.83
CA PHE A 503 7.31 -38.61 23.75
C PHE A 503 5.78 -38.46 23.79
N ASP A 504 5.30 -37.89 24.87
CA ASP A 504 3.88 -37.70 25.14
C ASP A 504 3.58 -36.21 25.10
N GLN A 505 2.86 -35.76 24.07
CA GLN A 505 2.46 -34.36 23.90
C GLN A 505 1.52 -33.90 25.02
N ASN A 506 0.69 -34.79 25.58
CA ASN A 506 -0.24 -34.49 26.67
C ASN A 506 0.55 -34.18 27.95
N LYS A 507 1.56 -35.00 28.27
CA LYS A 507 2.52 -34.70 29.35
C LYS A 507 3.37 -33.46 29.06
N LEU A 508 3.76 -33.23 27.80
CA LEU A 508 4.53 -32.05 27.40
C LEU A 508 3.81 -30.74 27.75
N TRP A 509 2.51 -30.66 27.45
CA TRP A 509 1.73 -29.43 27.67
C TRP A 509 1.15 -29.32 29.09
N LYS A 510 0.79 -30.44 29.74
CA LYS A 510 0.34 -30.41 31.15
C LYS A 510 1.49 -30.11 32.11
N GLY A 511 2.71 -30.54 31.77
CA GLY A 511 3.90 -30.35 32.59
C GLY A 511 3.86 -31.09 33.92
N GLU A 512 4.92 -30.92 34.71
CA GLU A 512 5.00 -31.45 36.08
C GLU A 512 3.91 -30.83 36.97
N GLY A 513 3.25 -31.65 37.79
CA GLY A 513 2.22 -31.20 38.72
C GLY A 513 0.97 -30.60 38.06
N ASN A 514 0.72 -30.85 36.75
CA ASN A 514 -0.35 -30.22 35.96
C ASN A 514 -0.22 -28.68 35.83
N ALA A 515 0.98 -28.10 36.00
CA ALA A 515 1.19 -26.66 35.95
C ALA A 515 0.67 -25.99 34.65
N GLY A 516 0.73 -26.69 33.51
CA GLY A 516 0.21 -26.22 32.22
C GLY A 516 -1.32 -26.32 32.08
N GLN A 517 -1.96 -27.27 32.77
CA GLN A 517 -3.44 -27.29 32.92
C GLN A 517 -3.90 -26.06 33.70
N SER A 518 -3.29 -25.80 34.86
CA SER A 518 -3.62 -24.63 35.68
C SER A 518 -3.29 -23.31 34.96
N ALA A 519 -2.22 -23.27 34.16
CA ALA A 519 -1.93 -22.13 33.30
C ALA A 519 -2.97 -21.91 32.20
N TYR A 520 -3.50 -22.98 31.60
CA TYR A 520 -4.56 -22.89 30.59
C TYR A 520 -5.90 -22.43 31.20
N GLU A 521 -6.26 -22.92 32.39
CA GLU A 521 -7.46 -22.46 33.12
C GLU A 521 -7.34 -20.99 33.55
N TRP A 522 -6.16 -20.60 34.06
CA TRP A 522 -5.84 -19.19 34.34
C TRP A 522 -5.95 -18.30 33.09
N TRP A 523 -5.47 -18.79 31.95
CA TRP A 523 -5.54 -18.09 30.66
C TRP A 523 -6.99 -17.88 30.22
N LEU A 524 -7.80 -18.93 30.21
CA LEU A 524 -9.22 -18.85 29.86
C LEU A 524 -9.97 -17.87 30.76
N ARG A 525 -9.69 -17.86 32.07
CA ARG A 525 -10.27 -16.88 33.00
C ARG A 525 -9.88 -15.44 32.63
N ARG A 526 -8.57 -15.16 32.41
CA ARG A 526 -8.10 -13.82 32.02
C ARG A 526 -8.70 -13.33 30.70
N MET A 527 -8.88 -14.22 29.73
CA MET A 527 -9.58 -13.90 28.48
C MET A 527 -11.06 -13.58 28.70
N SER A 528 -11.75 -14.33 29.59
CA SER A 528 -13.15 -14.06 29.95
C SER A 528 -13.35 -12.75 30.73
N GLU A 529 -12.32 -12.32 31.47
CA GLU A 529 -12.25 -11.03 32.18
C GLU A 529 -11.92 -9.85 31.24
N GLY A 530 -11.68 -10.11 29.94
CA GLY A 530 -11.37 -9.09 28.94
C GLY A 530 -9.94 -8.53 29.02
N VAL A 531 -9.02 -9.22 29.70
CA VAL A 531 -7.62 -8.80 29.80
C VAL A 531 -6.91 -9.01 28.45
N PRO A 532 -6.26 -7.98 27.88
CA PRO A 532 -5.49 -8.11 26.63
C PRO A 532 -4.44 -9.21 26.70
N ILE A 533 -4.22 -9.90 25.58
CA ILE A 533 -3.27 -11.02 25.44
C ILE A 533 -1.87 -10.63 25.90
N GLU A 534 -1.41 -9.45 25.49
CA GLU A 534 -0.09 -8.90 25.79
C GLU A 534 0.05 -8.60 27.28
N GLN A 535 -1.01 -8.09 27.91
CA GLN A 535 -1.06 -7.77 29.34
C GLN A 535 -1.11 -9.05 30.19
N ALA A 536 -1.85 -10.08 29.74
CA ALA A 536 -1.87 -11.38 30.40
C ALA A 536 -0.50 -12.07 30.30
N LEU A 537 0.12 -12.12 29.11
CA LEU A 537 1.44 -12.71 28.90
C LEU A 537 2.60 -11.89 29.51
N ALA A 538 2.35 -10.66 29.96
CA ALA A 538 3.32 -9.81 30.66
C ALA A 538 3.11 -9.75 32.19
N ASP A 539 2.24 -10.60 32.74
CA ASP A 539 1.98 -10.61 34.19
C ASP A 539 3.16 -11.21 34.98
N ALA A 540 4.06 -10.33 35.41
CA ALA A 540 5.24 -10.68 36.22
C ALA A 540 4.89 -11.30 37.59
N ASN A 541 3.64 -11.18 38.06
CA ASN A 541 3.19 -11.78 39.32
C ASN A 541 2.70 -13.23 39.14
N SER A 542 2.88 -13.82 37.96
CA SER A 542 2.41 -15.16 37.64
C SER A 542 3.44 -15.99 36.87
N ASP A 543 3.66 -17.23 37.30
CA ASP A 543 4.42 -18.22 36.52
C ASP A 543 3.57 -18.94 35.47
N HIS A 544 2.25 -18.72 35.41
CA HIS A 544 1.37 -19.38 34.44
C HIS A 544 1.77 -19.14 32.97
N PRO A 545 2.19 -17.93 32.51
CA PRO A 545 2.68 -17.73 31.14
C PRO A 545 3.83 -18.66 30.74
N LYS A 546 4.72 -19.02 31.69
CA LYS A 546 5.90 -19.89 31.45
C LYS A 546 5.55 -21.37 31.28
N ALA A 547 4.35 -21.75 31.71
CA ALA A 547 3.78 -23.11 31.60
C ALA A 547 2.64 -23.20 30.57
N LEU A 548 2.23 -22.09 29.97
CA LEU A 548 1.21 -22.07 28.93
C LEU A 548 1.80 -22.62 27.62
N ALA A 549 1.26 -23.72 27.14
CA ALA A 549 1.69 -24.35 25.90
C ALA A 549 1.14 -23.61 24.66
N TYR A 550 1.74 -22.47 24.33
CA TYR A 550 1.36 -21.62 23.21
C TYR A 550 2.54 -21.26 22.31
N VAL A 551 2.23 -20.89 21.07
CA VAL A 551 3.15 -20.30 20.09
C VAL A 551 2.49 -19.04 19.56
N ASN A 552 3.19 -17.90 19.57
CA ASN A 552 2.78 -16.73 18.80
C ASN A 552 3.58 -16.67 17.50
N VAL A 553 2.90 -16.46 16.37
CA VAL A 553 3.52 -16.31 15.05
C VAL A 553 3.52 -14.84 14.67
N GLU A 554 4.69 -14.29 14.40
CA GLU A 554 4.86 -12.88 14.07
C GLU A 554 4.96 -12.65 12.56
N ILE A 555 5.64 -13.56 11.85
CA ILE A 555 5.91 -13.43 10.41
C ILE A 555 5.85 -14.82 9.74
N VAL A 556 5.24 -14.86 8.56
CA VAL A 556 5.37 -16.00 7.62
C VAL A 556 5.90 -15.47 6.29
N HIS A 557 7.01 -16.01 5.83
CA HIS A 557 7.66 -15.67 4.56
C HIS A 557 7.66 -16.87 3.62
N THR A 558 7.46 -16.65 2.33
CA THR A 558 7.41 -17.72 1.33
C THR A 558 8.25 -17.40 0.09
N ARG A 559 8.93 -18.42 -0.42
CA ARG A 559 9.71 -18.38 -1.66
C ARG A 559 9.53 -19.66 -2.45
N TRP A 560 9.34 -19.53 -3.76
CA TRP A 560 9.41 -20.68 -4.66
C TRP A 560 10.87 -21.06 -4.90
N VAL A 561 11.20 -22.33 -4.66
CA VAL A 561 12.50 -22.92 -4.97
C VAL A 561 12.36 -23.86 -6.16
N ASN A 562 13.16 -23.66 -7.21
CA ASN A 562 13.11 -24.46 -8.43
C ASN A 562 13.70 -25.87 -8.25
N ASN A 563 14.56 -26.04 -7.24
CA ASN A 563 15.16 -27.31 -6.88
C ASN A 563 15.14 -27.43 -5.35
N ALA A 564 14.13 -28.15 -4.84
CA ALA A 564 13.96 -28.34 -3.40
C ALA A 564 15.11 -29.13 -2.77
N SER A 565 15.75 -30.07 -3.48
CA SER A 565 16.96 -30.77 -2.98
C SER A 565 18.10 -29.80 -2.71
N ALA A 566 18.39 -28.91 -3.65
CA ALA A 566 19.50 -27.97 -3.53
C ALA A 566 19.26 -26.92 -2.42
N PHE A 567 18.00 -26.49 -2.23
CA PHE A 567 17.61 -25.68 -1.07
C PHE A 567 17.83 -26.43 0.26
N LEU A 568 17.37 -27.69 0.36
CA LEU A 568 17.55 -28.50 1.56
C LEU A 568 19.03 -28.74 1.89
N THR A 569 19.87 -28.99 0.88
CA THR A 569 21.33 -29.11 1.06
C THR A 569 21.94 -27.81 1.58
N ALA A 570 21.65 -26.66 0.96
CA ALA A 570 22.20 -25.38 1.40
C ALA A 570 21.76 -25.01 2.83
N ALA A 571 20.51 -25.29 3.18
CA ALA A 571 20.00 -25.08 4.53
C ALA A 571 20.63 -26.03 5.56
N ASP A 572 20.88 -27.29 5.21
CA ASP A 572 21.51 -28.27 6.09
C ASP A 572 23.00 -27.93 6.33
N GLU A 573 23.72 -27.54 5.29
CA GLU A 573 25.09 -27.04 5.40
C GLU A 573 25.16 -25.75 6.25
N GLN A 574 24.24 -24.81 6.07
CA GLN A 574 24.22 -23.56 6.83
C GLN A 574 23.85 -23.77 8.31
N ILE A 575 22.89 -24.64 8.62
CA ILE A 575 22.52 -24.99 10.01
C ILE A 575 23.67 -25.75 10.67
N GLN A 576 24.27 -26.73 9.99
CA GLN A 576 25.41 -27.49 10.50
C GLN A 576 26.63 -26.59 10.76
N ALA A 577 26.92 -25.63 9.87
CA ALA A 577 28.05 -24.69 10.02
C ALA A 577 27.83 -23.65 11.13
N ARG A 578 26.59 -23.21 11.37
CA ARG A 578 26.27 -22.18 12.39
C ARG A 578 26.01 -22.74 13.78
N PHE A 579 25.38 -23.91 13.87
CA PHE A 579 24.84 -24.44 15.13
C PHE A 579 25.37 -25.83 15.49
N GLY A 580 26.20 -26.45 14.65
CA GLY A 580 26.80 -27.76 14.91
C GLY A 580 25.83 -28.96 14.87
N VAL A 581 24.54 -28.74 14.61
CA VAL A 581 23.50 -29.77 14.63
C VAL A 581 22.96 -30.09 13.22
N PRO A 582 22.87 -31.37 12.82
CA PRO A 582 22.21 -31.74 11.57
C PRO A 582 20.70 -31.49 11.64
N MET A 583 20.13 -30.76 10.67
CA MET A 583 18.69 -30.45 10.70
C MET A 583 17.81 -31.70 10.55
N ALA A 584 18.33 -32.72 9.86
CA ALA A 584 17.63 -33.96 9.54
C ALA A 584 17.43 -34.90 10.75
N ASN A 585 18.03 -34.60 11.90
CA ASN A 585 17.84 -35.38 13.13
C ASN A 585 16.37 -35.40 13.59
N TRP A 586 15.61 -34.34 13.32
CA TRP A 586 14.18 -34.21 13.64
C TRP A 586 13.24 -34.46 12.45
N MET A 587 13.76 -34.84 11.28
CA MET A 587 12.92 -35.22 10.13
C MET A 587 12.38 -36.66 10.30
N LYS A 588 11.29 -36.96 9.58
CA LYS A 588 10.75 -38.33 9.49
C LYS A 588 11.70 -39.24 8.70
N ASP A 589 11.64 -40.55 8.92
CA ASP A 589 12.50 -41.53 8.22
C ASP A 589 12.29 -41.58 6.69
N ASP A 590 11.13 -41.16 6.18
CA ASP A 590 10.87 -41.03 4.74
C ASP A 590 11.52 -39.78 4.10
N GLU A 591 11.96 -38.82 4.91
CA GLU A 591 12.49 -37.49 4.52
C GLU A 591 13.98 -37.29 4.84
N ARG A 592 14.67 -38.30 5.39
CA ARG A 592 16.10 -38.25 5.73
C ARG A 592 16.87 -39.46 5.20
N GLU A 593 18.17 -39.27 5.00
CA GLU A 593 19.11 -40.34 4.63
C GLU A 593 20.45 -40.14 5.34
N LYS A 594 21.25 -41.21 5.50
CA LYS A 594 22.59 -41.11 6.08
C LYS A 594 23.59 -40.66 5.02
N ASP A 595 24.39 -39.65 5.37
CA ASP A 595 25.57 -39.27 4.61
C ASP A 595 26.78 -40.09 5.09
N GLU A 596 26.99 -41.24 4.44
CA GLU A 596 28.15 -42.11 4.71
C GLU A 596 29.48 -41.51 4.22
N THR A 597 29.45 -40.38 3.48
CA THR A 597 30.67 -39.69 3.03
C THR A 597 31.31 -38.80 4.10
N LYS A 598 30.64 -38.62 5.25
CA LYS A 598 31.13 -37.84 6.39
C LYS A 598 31.59 -38.77 7.51
N THR A 599 32.61 -38.34 8.25
CA THR A 599 33.15 -39.07 9.39
C THR A 599 33.06 -38.19 10.65
N PRO A 600 32.23 -38.55 11.66
CA PRO A 600 31.28 -39.66 11.66
C PRO A 600 30.11 -39.45 10.66
N PRO A 601 29.45 -40.53 10.21
CA PRO A 601 28.26 -40.42 9.37
C PRO A 601 27.14 -39.65 10.07
N ARG A 602 26.48 -38.76 9.34
CA ARG A 602 25.40 -37.90 9.86
C ARG A 602 24.12 -38.06 9.05
N TRP A 603 22.98 -37.70 9.63
CA TRP A 603 21.75 -37.55 8.86
C TRP A 603 21.78 -36.27 8.02
N LYS A 604 21.24 -36.34 6.82
CA LYS A 604 20.97 -35.22 5.91
C LYS A 604 19.53 -35.32 5.36
N PRO A 605 18.91 -34.22 4.91
CA PRO A 605 17.62 -34.29 4.22
C PRO A 605 17.73 -35.14 2.95
N LYS A 606 16.71 -35.94 2.70
CA LYS A 606 16.63 -36.82 1.53
C LYS A 606 16.37 -36.01 0.26
N ALA A 607 16.93 -36.46 -0.86
CA ALA A 607 16.69 -35.81 -2.15
C ALA A 607 15.19 -35.79 -2.51
N THR A 608 14.76 -34.64 -3.01
CA THR A 608 13.40 -34.33 -3.46
C THR A 608 13.44 -33.77 -4.89
N GLU A 609 12.72 -34.42 -5.79
CA GLU A 609 12.53 -33.95 -7.16
C GLU A 609 11.52 -32.80 -7.26
N GLY A 610 11.76 -31.90 -8.21
CA GLY A 610 10.89 -30.77 -8.53
C GLY A 610 11.10 -29.50 -7.70
N GLY A 611 10.25 -28.51 -7.98
CA GLY A 611 10.17 -27.27 -7.21
C GLY A 611 9.14 -27.36 -6.09
N ALA A 612 9.23 -26.44 -5.13
CA ALA A 612 8.33 -26.33 -4.00
C ALA A 612 8.28 -24.88 -3.48
N TRP A 613 7.25 -24.56 -2.70
CA TRP A 613 7.27 -23.39 -1.82
C TRP A 613 8.04 -23.74 -0.55
N ALA A 614 9.16 -23.05 -0.33
CA ALA A 614 9.78 -22.97 0.97
C ALA A 614 9.03 -21.92 1.81
N VAL A 615 8.60 -22.33 3.00
CA VAL A 615 7.84 -21.49 3.94
C VAL A 615 8.67 -21.32 5.21
N GLU A 616 9.01 -20.08 5.55
CA GLU A 616 9.64 -19.66 6.80
C GLU A 616 8.56 -19.13 7.76
N ILE A 617 8.55 -19.62 9.00
CA ILE A 617 7.70 -19.11 10.08
C ILE A 617 8.63 -18.60 11.17
N ARG A 618 8.45 -17.33 11.55
CA ARG A 618 9.10 -16.72 12.72
C ARG A 618 8.06 -16.36 13.77
N GLY A 619 8.44 -16.57 15.03
CA GLY A 619 7.61 -16.21 16.17
C GLY A 619 8.31 -16.49 17.49
N TYR A 620 7.53 -16.57 18.57
CA TYR A 620 8.05 -16.85 19.90
C TYR A 620 7.13 -17.71 20.77
N THR A 621 7.69 -18.20 21.87
CA THR A 621 6.97 -18.80 23.01
C THR A 621 7.65 -18.38 24.31
N ASP A 622 6.89 -18.16 25.38
CA ASP A 622 7.46 -18.02 26.74
C ASP A 622 7.58 -19.39 27.46
N HIS A 623 7.26 -20.50 26.79
CA HIS A 623 7.22 -21.82 27.42
C HIS A 623 8.62 -22.31 27.84
N LYS A 624 8.78 -22.63 29.14
CA LYS A 624 10.08 -22.78 29.82
C LYS A 624 11.09 -23.79 29.23
N ILE A 625 10.64 -24.78 28.45
CA ILE A 625 11.52 -25.80 27.83
C ILE A 625 11.99 -25.43 26.41
N GLY A 626 11.65 -24.24 25.91
CA GLY A 626 12.21 -23.63 24.70
C GLY A 626 12.21 -24.52 23.46
N ARG A 627 13.41 -24.78 22.89
CA ARG A 627 13.60 -25.57 21.66
C ARG A 627 12.84 -26.91 21.67
N ARG A 628 12.89 -27.65 22.78
CA ARG A 628 12.20 -28.94 22.90
C ARG A 628 10.69 -28.81 22.76
N PHE A 629 10.10 -27.70 23.22
CA PHE A 629 8.67 -27.43 23.02
C PHE A 629 8.36 -27.22 21.54
N ILE A 630 9.13 -26.39 20.84
CA ILE A 630 8.95 -26.13 19.39
C ILE A 630 9.09 -27.42 18.57
N GLU A 631 10.07 -28.27 18.90
CA GLU A 631 10.31 -29.56 18.24
C GLU A 631 9.17 -30.57 18.51
N GLN A 632 8.76 -30.75 19.77
CA GLN A 632 7.73 -31.74 20.17
C GLN A 632 6.28 -31.27 19.95
N SER A 633 6.04 -29.97 19.69
CA SER A 633 4.71 -29.42 19.39
C SER A 633 4.59 -28.92 17.94
N LEU A 634 5.15 -27.75 17.61
CA LEU A 634 4.97 -27.08 16.31
C LEU A 634 5.53 -27.90 15.14
N ILE A 635 6.80 -28.33 15.21
CA ILE A 635 7.41 -29.15 14.15
C ILE A 635 6.65 -30.47 14.00
N ARG A 636 6.36 -31.14 15.13
CA ARG A 636 5.59 -32.39 15.10
C ARG A 636 4.21 -32.22 14.47
N ASN A 637 3.55 -31.08 14.67
CA ASN A 637 2.25 -30.77 14.06
C ASN A 637 2.37 -30.45 12.56
N LEU A 638 3.44 -29.77 12.13
CA LEU A 638 3.74 -29.53 10.70
C LEU A 638 4.07 -30.83 9.95
N GLN A 639 4.66 -31.83 10.62
CA GLN A 639 4.90 -33.18 10.06
C GLN A 639 3.62 -34.02 9.88
N ARG A 640 2.46 -33.54 10.34
CA ARG A 640 1.15 -34.23 10.30
C ARG A 640 0.02 -33.35 9.80
N THR A 641 0.31 -32.41 8.91
CA THR A 641 -0.70 -31.55 8.26
C THR A 641 -1.90 -32.32 7.73
N ASP A 642 -1.70 -33.56 7.29
CA ASP A 642 -2.72 -34.50 6.82
C ASP A 642 -3.81 -34.83 7.85
N VAL A 643 -3.53 -34.66 9.16
CA VAL A 643 -4.52 -34.78 10.23
C VAL A 643 -5.47 -33.58 10.23
N PHE A 644 -4.96 -32.39 9.88
CA PHE A 644 -5.70 -31.14 9.84
C PHE A 644 -6.37 -30.87 8.47
N ALA A 645 -5.85 -31.45 7.38
CA ALA A 645 -6.33 -31.31 6.00
C ALA A 645 -7.42 -32.34 5.57
N LYS A 646 -8.14 -32.96 6.50
CA LYS A 646 -9.08 -34.08 6.19
C LYS A 646 -10.46 -33.66 5.69
N ASP A 647 -10.86 -32.42 5.93
CA ASP A 647 -12.24 -31.98 5.68
C ASP A 647 -12.44 -31.56 4.21
N GLU A 648 -12.76 -32.54 3.37
CA GLU A 648 -13.04 -32.36 1.94
C GLU A 648 -14.32 -31.54 1.69
N ASN A 649 -15.26 -31.51 2.64
CA ASN A 649 -16.46 -30.66 2.57
C ASN A 649 -16.13 -29.17 2.73
N LYS A 650 -15.03 -28.81 3.41
CA LYS A 650 -14.52 -27.43 3.42
C LYS A 650 -13.85 -27.05 2.11
N VAL A 651 -13.11 -27.96 1.48
CA VAL A 651 -12.48 -27.72 0.17
C VAL A 651 -13.56 -27.49 -0.89
N ALA A 652 -14.62 -28.30 -0.89
CA ALA A 652 -15.77 -28.18 -1.79
C ALA A 652 -16.52 -26.82 -1.71
N ARG A 653 -16.34 -26.02 -0.64
CA ARG A 653 -16.90 -24.66 -0.55
C ARG A 653 -16.15 -23.64 -1.41
N TYR A 654 -14.90 -23.90 -1.74
CA TYR A 654 -14.03 -23.00 -2.49
C TYR A 654 -13.63 -23.57 -3.86
N ILE A 655 -13.47 -24.90 -3.96
CA ILE A 655 -13.09 -25.60 -5.18
C ILE A 655 -13.87 -26.92 -5.26
N VAL A 656 -14.86 -26.98 -6.16
CA VAL A 656 -15.74 -28.15 -6.31
C VAL A 656 -14.99 -29.28 -7.03
N GLY A 657 -14.90 -30.46 -6.41
CA GLY A 657 -14.36 -31.67 -7.06
C GLY A 657 -12.84 -31.81 -7.08
N VAL A 658 -12.09 -30.97 -6.37
CA VAL A 658 -10.62 -31.01 -6.31
C VAL A 658 -10.15 -31.54 -4.94
N PRO A 659 -9.17 -32.46 -4.87
CA PRO A 659 -8.62 -32.94 -3.60
C PRO A 659 -7.88 -31.82 -2.85
N ASP A 660 -7.82 -31.92 -1.51
CA ASP A 660 -7.20 -30.89 -0.67
C ASP A 660 -5.73 -30.58 -1.09
N PRO A 661 -5.39 -29.31 -1.43
CA PRO A 661 -4.09 -28.93 -1.96
C PRO A 661 -2.94 -28.97 -0.92
N VAL A 662 -3.23 -29.25 0.35
CA VAL A 662 -2.24 -29.33 1.44
C VAL A 662 -2.00 -30.78 1.88
N LYS A 663 -3.00 -31.66 1.73
CA LYS A 663 -2.98 -33.07 2.14
C LYS A 663 -1.92 -33.88 1.37
N GLY A 664 -0.93 -34.40 2.08
CA GLY A 664 0.23 -35.12 1.55
C GLY A 664 1.23 -34.24 0.80
N LYS A 665 1.15 -32.91 0.95
CA LYS A 665 1.94 -31.93 0.18
C LYS A 665 2.95 -31.14 1.00
N VAL A 666 2.84 -31.15 2.32
CA VAL A 666 3.85 -30.58 3.23
C VAL A 666 4.87 -31.66 3.59
N SER A 667 6.15 -31.31 3.54
CA SER A 667 7.27 -32.22 3.83
C SER A 667 8.48 -31.45 4.35
N HIS A 668 9.45 -32.15 4.94
CA HIS A 668 10.73 -31.60 5.38
C HIS A 668 10.54 -30.39 6.32
N ALA A 669 9.73 -30.56 7.37
CA ALA A 669 9.57 -29.55 8.41
C ALA A 669 10.75 -29.63 9.40
N PHE A 670 11.50 -28.52 9.56
CA PHE A 670 12.69 -28.45 10.40
C PHE A 670 12.80 -27.12 11.17
N VAL A 671 13.59 -27.14 12.24
CA VAL A 671 13.99 -25.95 12.99
C VAL A 671 15.23 -25.34 12.35
N TYR A 672 15.15 -24.08 11.92
CA TYR A 672 16.35 -23.33 11.50
C TYR A 672 17.11 -22.82 12.74
N ASN A 673 16.41 -22.14 13.68
CA ASN A 673 16.99 -21.77 14.97
C ASN A 673 15.92 -21.59 16.06
N VAL A 674 16.31 -21.73 17.34
CA VAL A 674 15.56 -21.31 18.54
C VAL A 674 16.55 -20.76 19.54
N TRP A 675 16.32 -19.56 20.07
CA TRP A 675 17.23 -18.90 21.02
C TRP A 675 16.47 -18.17 22.14
N PRO A 676 17.03 -18.08 23.36
CA PRO A 676 16.46 -17.28 24.43
C PRO A 676 16.68 -15.78 24.20
N VAL A 677 15.70 -14.99 24.63
CA VAL A 677 15.72 -13.53 24.71
C VAL A 677 15.31 -13.17 26.14
N TYR A 678 16.23 -12.56 26.87
CA TYR A 678 16.03 -12.08 28.24
C TYR A 678 15.46 -10.65 28.22
N ASP A 679 14.53 -10.35 29.12
CA ASP A 679 13.78 -9.08 29.20
C ASP A 679 13.24 -8.57 27.85
N PRO A 680 12.44 -9.39 27.14
CA PRO A 680 11.90 -9.04 25.83
C PRO A 680 11.02 -7.78 25.92
N GLN A 681 11.43 -6.73 25.20
CA GLN A 681 10.71 -5.46 25.20
C GLN A 681 9.31 -5.61 24.59
N PRO A 682 8.27 -4.97 25.17
CA PRO A 682 6.97 -4.90 24.54
C PRO A 682 7.04 -4.03 23.27
N ASN A 683 6.61 -4.60 22.15
CA ASN A 683 6.69 -4.09 20.76
C ASN A 683 8.06 -4.25 20.09
N LEU A 684 8.16 -5.24 19.18
CA LEU A 684 9.38 -5.56 18.44
C LEU A 684 9.71 -4.54 17.34
N GLN A 685 10.85 -3.86 17.48
CA GLN A 685 11.66 -3.45 16.32
C GLN A 685 12.55 -4.62 15.89
N TYR A 686 12.07 -5.49 15.00
CA TYR A 686 12.96 -6.38 14.24
C TYR A 686 12.63 -6.30 12.76
N ALA A 687 13.51 -5.64 12.02
CA ALA A 687 13.25 -5.17 10.67
C ALA A 687 13.62 -6.19 9.58
N ALA A 688 12.72 -6.31 8.60
CA ALA A 688 13.04 -6.32 7.17
C ALA A 688 13.93 -7.42 6.55
N THR A 689 14.34 -8.47 7.27
CA THR A 689 15.18 -9.55 6.71
C THR A 689 14.59 -10.95 6.95
N SER A 690 14.71 -11.81 5.94
CA SER A 690 14.25 -13.20 5.92
C SER A 690 15.46 -14.14 6.02
N TYR A 691 15.40 -15.17 6.86
CA TYR A 691 16.44 -16.20 6.85
C TYR A 691 16.39 -17.03 5.56
N LEU A 692 15.20 -17.19 4.98
CA LEU A 692 14.97 -17.82 3.68
C LEU A 692 15.61 -17.05 2.52
N ASP A 693 15.55 -15.70 2.50
CA ASP A 693 16.25 -14.91 1.47
C ASP A 693 17.78 -15.05 1.59
N GLY A 694 18.30 -15.15 2.82
CA GLY A 694 19.71 -15.43 3.08
C GLY A 694 20.16 -16.80 2.57
N LEU A 695 19.31 -17.82 2.72
CA LEU A 695 19.54 -19.18 2.20
C LEU A 695 19.50 -19.27 0.66
N LEU A 696 18.82 -18.33 0.00
CA LEU A 696 18.64 -18.33 -1.46
C LEU A 696 19.60 -17.39 -2.21
N GLY A 697 20.54 -16.75 -1.49
CA GLY A 697 21.56 -15.87 -2.07
C GLY A 697 21.06 -14.45 -2.38
N GLY A 698 19.98 -13.99 -1.74
CA GLY A 698 19.44 -12.65 -1.92
C GLY A 698 20.37 -11.55 -1.41
N SER A 699 20.66 -10.54 -2.23
CA SER A 699 21.50 -9.40 -1.86
C SER A 699 20.78 -8.47 -0.85
N GLY A 700 20.97 -8.71 0.45
CA GLY A 700 20.44 -7.87 1.52
C GLY A 700 21.15 -8.11 2.85
N THR A 701 22.17 -7.28 3.15
CA THR A 701 22.85 -7.15 4.46
C THR A 701 23.03 -8.46 5.25
N GLY A 702 23.75 -9.42 4.68
CA GLY A 702 24.28 -10.53 5.46
C GLY A 702 25.36 -10.05 6.43
N ILE A 703 25.25 -10.44 7.71
CA ILE A 703 26.36 -10.28 8.66
C ILE A 703 27.51 -11.18 8.19
N GLY A 704 28.60 -10.55 7.75
CA GLY A 704 29.83 -11.20 7.32
C GLY A 704 30.64 -11.81 8.47
N PRO A 705 31.73 -12.54 8.16
CA PRO A 705 32.35 -13.49 9.09
C PRO A 705 33.16 -12.81 10.21
N GLY A 706 32.75 -13.05 11.46
CA GLY A 706 33.58 -12.84 12.65
C GLY A 706 34.27 -14.14 13.06
N GLY A 707 35.58 -14.23 12.84
CA GLY A 707 36.42 -15.36 13.27
C GLY A 707 36.65 -15.41 14.79
N PRO A 708 37.25 -16.51 15.31
CA PRO A 708 37.10 -16.90 16.70
C PRO A 708 37.98 -16.13 17.69
N GLY A 709 37.38 -15.74 18.81
CA GLY A 709 38.03 -15.32 20.06
C GLY A 709 37.30 -15.96 21.24
N GLY A 710 38.04 -16.48 22.21
CA GLY A 710 37.52 -17.42 23.22
C GLY A 710 36.67 -16.82 24.34
N ASP A 711 36.22 -17.74 25.20
CA ASP A 711 35.68 -17.55 26.55
C ASP A 711 34.26 -16.95 26.70
N GLY A 712 33.28 -17.81 26.39
CA GLY A 712 32.26 -18.15 27.39
C GLY A 712 31.18 -17.11 27.68
N LYS A 713 30.37 -16.76 26.68
CA LYS A 713 28.96 -16.32 26.82
C LYS A 713 28.23 -16.46 25.49
N GLU A 714 27.03 -17.06 25.51
CA GLU A 714 26.21 -17.26 24.31
C GLU A 714 25.69 -15.91 23.79
N GLY A 715 26.04 -15.55 22.56
CA GLY A 715 25.86 -14.20 22.02
C GLY A 715 24.56 -14.01 21.23
N GLY A 716 23.75 -13.04 21.65
CA GLY A 716 22.74 -12.39 20.80
C GLY A 716 23.35 -11.31 19.89
N PRO A 717 22.54 -10.65 19.02
CA PRO A 717 23.01 -9.55 18.19
C PRO A 717 23.46 -8.34 19.03
N PRO A 718 24.42 -7.53 18.53
CA PRO A 718 25.02 -6.45 19.32
C PRO A 718 24.04 -5.31 19.61
N ALA A 719 24.16 -4.74 20.82
CA ALA A 719 23.42 -3.53 21.21
C ALA A 719 23.85 -2.31 20.37
N GLY A 720 22.90 -1.42 20.10
CA GLY A 720 23.10 -0.27 19.20
C GLY A 720 24.07 0.79 19.76
N LEU A 721 24.83 1.41 18.85
CA LEU A 721 25.71 2.54 19.14
C LEU A 721 25.00 3.87 18.82
N ILE A 722 24.76 4.66 19.87
CA ILE A 722 24.45 6.10 19.78
C ILE A 722 25.77 6.86 19.95
N PRO A 723 26.07 7.91 19.15
CA PRO A 723 27.35 8.61 19.23
C PRO A 723 27.43 9.53 20.46
N GLY A 724 28.58 9.52 21.12
CA GLY A 724 28.96 10.48 22.16
C GLY A 724 30.46 10.76 22.12
N GLY A 725 30.83 12.04 22.20
CA GLY A 725 32.18 12.48 22.54
C GLY A 725 32.09 13.56 23.63
N PRO A 726 33.14 14.37 23.88
CA PRO A 726 34.56 14.17 23.57
C PRO A 726 35.46 14.34 24.82
N GLY A 727 36.72 13.87 24.74
CA GLY A 727 37.83 14.37 25.57
C GLY A 727 38.55 13.35 26.46
N GLY A 728 39.89 13.45 26.53
CA GLY A 728 40.72 12.74 27.53
C GLY A 728 41.96 12.00 27.01
N THR A 729 43.03 12.72 26.64
CA THR A 729 44.42 12.22 26.54
C THR A 729 45.17 12.47 27.88
N PRO A 730 46.43 12.01 28.14
CA PRO A 730 47.40 11.30 27.27
C PRO A 730 48.13 10.08 27.91
N GLY A 731 48.92 9.34 27.10
CA GLY A 731 49.88 8.33 27.60
C GLY A 731 50.72 7.64 26.50
N MET A 732 52.00 8.03 26.35
CA MET A 732 53.04 7.44 25.47
C MET A 732 53.87 6.35 26.23
N PRO A 733 54.87 5.66 25.62
CA PRO A 733 54.99 5.08 24.26
C PRO A 733 55.65 3.65 24.28
N GLY A 734 55.82 3.00 23.11
CA GLY A 734 56.70 1.83 22.93
C GLY A 734 56.40 1.04 21.64
N SER A 735 57.12 1.27 20.54
CA SER A 735 58.38 0.58 20.15
C SER A 735 58.21 -0.88 19.71
N GLY A 736 58.34 -1.16 18.40
CA GLY A 736 58.26 -2.52 17.85
C GLY A 736 58.44 -2.58 16.33
N SER A 737 59.68 -2.56 15.86
CA SER A 737 60.05 -2.69 14.44
C SER A 737 59.78 -4.10 13.87
N GLY A 738 59.39 -4.20 12.59
CA GLY A 738 59.20 -5.49 11.92
C GLY A 738 58.99 -5.40 10.41
N SER A 739 60.04 -5.06 9.66
CA SER A 739 60.05 -5.11 8.18
C SER A 739 60.09 -6.55 7.65
N GLY A 740 59.28 -6.87 6.64
CA GLY A 740 59.27 -8.21 6.03
C GLY A 740 58.60 -8.25 4.66
N SER A 741 59.30 -7.81 3.62
CA SER A 741 58.87 -7.96 2.21
C SER A 741 59.06 -9.41 1.74
N GLY A 742 58.01 -10.04 1.21
CA GLY A 742 58.08 -11.40 0.67
C GLY A 742 57.09 -11.62 -0.46
N SER A 743 57.52 -11.38 -1.70
CA SER A 743 56.78 -11.74 -2.91
C SER A 743 56.86 -13.25 -3.16
N GLY A 744 55.73 -13.95 -3.12
CA GLY A 744 55.65 -15.38 -3.42
C GLY A 744 54.46 -15.70 -4.33
N SER A 745 54.71 -15.89 -5.61
CA SER A 745 53.72 -16.37 -6.58
C SER A 745 53.49 -17.88 -6.40
N GLY A 746 52.31 -18.26 -5.92
CA GLY A 746 51.90 -19.66 -5.77
C GLY A 746 50.56 -19.93 -6.44
N SER A 747 50.58 -20.62 -7.58
CA SER A 747 49.37 -21.08 -8.28
C SER A 747 48.75 -22.27 -7.54
N GLY A 748 47.64 -22.03 -6.84
CA GLY A 748 46.83 -23.06 -6.18
C GLY A 748 45.40 -23.07 -6.70
N THR A 749 45.05 -24.05 -7.53
CA THR A 749 43.68 -24.25 -8.03
C THR A 749 42.78 -24.81 -6.93
N GLY A 750 42.19 -23.92 -6.12
CA GLY A 750 41.10 -24.26 -5.21
C GLY A 750 39.76 -24.11 -5.92
N THR A 751 39.05 -25.23 -6.14
CA THR A 751 37.70 -25.23 -6.71
C THR A 751 36.68 -24.71 -5.68
N GLY A 752 36.48 -23.40 -5.64
CA GLY A 752 35.33 -22.80 -4.97
C GLY A 752 34.07 -23.09 -5.77
N THR A 753 33.13 -23.83 -5.19
CA THR A 753 31.82 -24.10 -5.77
C THR A 753 31.03 -22.79 -5.83
N GLU A 754 30.89 -22.19 -7.01
CA GLU A 754 29.94 -21.08 -7.21
C GLU A 754 28.52 -21.57 -6.92
N VAL A 755 27.89 -21.02 -5.90
CA VAL A 755 26.51 -21.36 -5.52
C VAL A 755 25.58 -20.72 -6.55
N ALA A 756 25.19 -21.50 -7.56
CA ALA A 756 24.19 -21.08 -8.54
C ALA A 756 22.87 -20.73 -7.83
N ALA A 757 22.25 -19.60 -8.19
CA ALA A 757 21.06 -19.08 -7.53
C ALA A 757 19.94 -20.13 -7.43
N LEU A 758 19.59 -20.50 -6.19
CA LEU A 758 18.67 -21.60 -5.86
C LEU A 758 17.19 -21.23 -6.11
N ALA A 759 16.91 -19.94 -6.25
CA ALA A 759 15.64 -19.36 -6.66
C ALA A 759 15.82 -18.49 -7.91
N PRO A 760 14.78 -18.30 -8.74
CA PRO A 760 14.83 -17.31 -9.81
C PRO A 760 15.09 -15.92 -9.22
N THR A 761 15.93 -15.11 -9.86
CA THR A 761 16.24 -13.76 -9.35
C THR A 761 14.99 -12.89 -9.40
N TRP A 762 14.38 -12.65 -8.25
CA TRP A 762 13.21 -11.78 -8.13
C TRP A 762 13.61 -10.33 -8.37
N ARG A 763 13.58 -9.90 -9.63
CA ARG A 763 13.55 -8.47 -9.95
C ARG A 763 12.18 -7.94 -9.54
N GLY A 764 12.14 -7.26 -8.39
CA GLY A 764 11.04 -6.37 -8.07
C GLY A 764 10.80 -5.42 -9.26
N LEU A 765 9.53 -5.09 -9.52
CA LEU A 765 9.12 -4.29 -10.68
C LEU A 765 9.57 -2.83 -10.52
N GLY A 766 10.86 -2.56 -10.71
CA GLY A 766 11.44 -1.26 -10.32
C GLY A 766 12.98 -1.13 -10.32
N THR A 767 13.72 -1.83 -11.17
CA THR A 767 15.14 -1.50 -11.44
C THR A 767 15.48 -1.53 -12.93
N THR A 768 15.35 -0.38 -13.60
CA THR A 768 16.00 -0.12 -14.89
C THR A 768 17.48 0.18 -14.64
N GLY A 769 18.37 -0.42 -15.43
CA GLY A 769 19.77 -0.58 -15.04
C GLY A 769 20.72 0.60 -15.32
N SER A 770 21.89 0.50 -14.68
CA SER A 770 23.15 1.14 -15.08
C SER A 770 24.18 0.00 -15.06
N ALA A 771 24.61 -0.55 -16.19
CA ALA A 771 25.63 0.01 -17.07
C ALA A 771 27.00 0.08 -16.38
N SER A 772 27.89 -0.83 -16.76
CA SER A 772 29.26 -0.94 -16.30
C SER A 772 30.21 -0.10 -17.16
N ALA A 773 30.88 0.85 -16.53
CA ALA A 773 32.14 1.46 -16.94
C ALA A 773 32.84 1.85 -15.62
N GLY A 774 34.16 1.83 -15.45
CA GLY A 774 35.27 1.83 -16.38
C GLY A 774 36.38 2.61 -15.66
N GLY A 775 37.57 2.04 -15.50
CA GLY A 775 38.56 2.56 -14.54
C GLY A 775 39.09 3.95 -14.86
N GLY A 776 39.37 4.74 -13.82
CA GLY A 776 40.00 6.06 -13.93
C GLY A 776 40.67 6.47 -12.62
N THR A 777 41.99 6.39 -12.57
CA THR A 777 42.82 6.84 -11.45
C THR A 777 42.99 8.36 -11.45
N GLY A 778 42.84 9.01 -10.30
CA GLY A 778 43.17 10.42 -10.10
C GLY A 778 43.13 10.81 -8.62
N GLY A 779 44.30 11.08 -8.04
CA GLY A 779 44.43 11.61 -6.68
C GLY A 779 44.92 13.05 -6.68
N LEU A 780 44.58 13.80 -5.63
CA LEU A 780 45.00 15.14 -5.17
C LEU A 780 43.84 15.64 -4.27
N GLY A 781 43.99 16.39 -3.18
CA GLY A 781 45.16 16.92 -2.47
C GLY A 781 44.62 17.81 -1.33
N SER A 782 45.28 17.84 -0.16
CA SER A 782 44.78 18.50 1.06
C SER A 782 44.96 20.03 1.08
N ALA A 783 44.05 20.76 1.73
CA ALA A 783 44.33 22.04 2.38
C ALA A 783 43.32 22.34 3.50
N GLY A 784 43.77 22.95 4.60
CA GLY A 784 42.93 23.46 5.70
C GLY A 784 43.47 24.79 6.23
N PHE A 785 42.65 25.55 6.98
CA PHE A 785 43.02 26.83 7.60
C PHE A 785 42.28 27.06 8.93
N SER A 786 42.83 27.96 9.78
CA SER A 786 42.57 27.99 11.22
C SER A 786 42.39 29.41 11.82
N GLY A 787 41.40 29.60 12.72
CA GLY A 787 41.30 30.68 13.73
C GLY A 787 41.12 32.15 13.24
N PRO A 788 40.93 33.16 14.13
CA PRO A 788 40.74 33.20 15.61
C PRO A 788 39.26 33.54 16.00
N GLY A 789 38.82 33.89 17.23
CA GLY A 789 39.43 33.95 18.58
C GLY A 789 39.27 35.32 19.31
N MET A 790 38.47 35.41 20.40
CA MET A 790 38.30 36.62 21.26
C MET A 790 37.80 36.29 22.71
N PRO A 791 37.90 37.20 23.72
CA PRO A 791 38.04 36.84 25.15
C PRO A 791 37.03 37.47 26.15
N GLY A 792 37.13 37.10 27.44
CA GLY A 792 36.87 38.03 28.57
C GLY A 792 35.80 37.65 29.63
N MET A 793 36.24 37.35 30.86
CA MET A 793 35.45 37.18 32.11
C MET A 793 35.18 38.55 32.79
N PRO A 794 34.21 38.74 33.75
CA PRO A 794 34.28 38.15 35.11
C PRO A 794 32.94 37.82 35.83
N SER A 795 33.06 37.20 37.03
CA SER A 795 32.01 36.72 37.96
C SER A 795 31.76 37.68 39.15
N MET A 796 30.57 37.79 39.77
CA MET A 796 29.95 36.96 40.85
C MET A 796 28.72 37.76 41.44
N PRO A 797 27.94 37.32 42.46
CA PRO A 797 27.13 36.09 42.59
C PRO A 797 25.68 36.37 43.10
N GLY A 798 24.75 35.41 42.97
CA GLY A 798 23.41 35.52 43.59
C GLY A 798 22.49 34.31 43.37
N VAL A 799 22.06 33.67 44.46
CA VAL A 799 21.23 32.44 44.54
C VAL A 799 19.94 32.79 45.32
N PRO A 800 18.76 32.11 45.17
CA PRO A 800 18.44 30.89 44.43
C PRO A 800 17.26 31.00 43.42
N GLY A 801 17.27 30.10 42.42
CA GLY A 801 16.07 29.66 41.69
C GLY A 801 16.25 28.19 41.31
N GLY A 802 15.44 27.29 41.87
CA GLY A 802 15.66 25.85 41.72
C GLY A 802 15.36 25.33 40.30
N SER A 803 16.32 24.67 39.66
CA SER A 803 16.07 23.91 38.44
C SER A 803 15.48 22.54 38.77
N ALA A 804 14.41 22.17 38.07
CA ALA A 804 13.91 20.80 38.09
C ALA A 804 14.97 19.86 37.50
N GLY A 805 15.21 18.74 38.18
CA GLY A 805 16.25 17.78 37.81
C GLY A 805 15.97 17.07 36.48
N GLY A 806 17.03 16.57 35.84
CA GLY A 806 16.93 15.79 34.62
C GLY A 806 16.08 14.53 34.80
N GLY A 807 15.10 14.34 33.93
CA GLY A 807 14.36 13.08 33.82
C GLY A 807 15.27 12.00 33.25
N GLY A 808 15.90 11.21 34.12
CA GLY A 808 16.63 10.02 33.69
C GLY A 808 15.72 9.04 32.96
N THR A 809 16.23 8.38 31.93
CA THR A 809 15.60 7.18 31.38
C THR A 809 15.38 6.19 32.52
N LYS A 810 14.13 5.87 32.83
CA LYS A 810 13.83 4.74 33.72
C LYS A 810 14.52 3.50 33.13
N LYS A 811 15.49 2.94 33.85
CA LYS A 811 15.76 1.51 33.71
C LYS A 811 14.44 0.82 34.03
N ILE A 812 13.91 0.10 33.05
CA ILE A 812 12.86 -0.89 33.33
C ILE A 812 13.51 -1.91 34.28
N GLU A 813 12.77 -2.31 35.31
CA GLU A 813 13.23 -3.33 36.25
C GLU A 813 13.50 -4.64 35.49
N ASP A 814 14.58 -5.34 35.84
CA ASP A 814 14.85 -6.69 35.35
C ASP A 814 13.62 -7.55 35.69
N THR A 815 12.95 -8.05 34.66
CA THR A 815 11.68 -8.77 34.81
C THR A 815 11.88 -10.26 35.05
N GLY A 816 13.13 -10.75 34.96
CA GLY A 816 13.45 -12.18 34.97
C GLY A 816 12.76 -12.98 33.85
N ARG A 817 12.20 -12.32 32.83
CA ARG A 817 11.43 -12.96 31.77
C ARG A 817 12.36 -13.48 30.69
N THR A 818 12.29 -14.78 30.42
CA THR A 818 12.92 -15.40 29.26
C THR A 818 11.84 -15.78 28.25
N ARG A 819 11.99 -15.30 27.02
CA ARG A 819 11.20 -15.69 25.83
C ARG A 819 12.10 -16.51 24.92
N TYR A 820 11.56 -17.50 24.22
CA TYR A 820 12.26 -18.19 23.14
C TYR A 820 11.73 -17.72 21.79
N GLU A 821 12.56 -17.03 21.01
CA GLU A 821 12.29 -16.77 19.60
C GLU A 821 12.69 -17.98 18.76
N PHE A 822 11.97 -18.22 17.66
CA PHE A 822 12.23 -19.33 16.75
C PHE A 822 12.08 -18.94 15.29
N VAL A 823 12.80 -19.69 14.44
CA VAL A 823 12.59 -19.76 13.01
C VAL A 823 12.47 -21.24 12.63
N VAL A 824 11.31 -21.62 12.09
CA VAL A 824 11.06 -22.97 11.55
C VAL A 824 10.72 -22.88 10.07
N MET A 825 11.04 -23.92 9.32
CA MET A 825 10.81 -23.96 7.87
C MET A 825 10.20 -25.29 7.44
N PHE A 826 9.43 -25.27 6.35
CA PHE A 826 8.93 -26.49 5.69
C PHE A 826 8.79 -26.28 4.18
N LEU A 827 8.66 -27.38 3.44
CA LEU A 827 8.36 -27.37 2.01
C LEU A 827 6.90 -27.74 1.75
N TRP A 828 6.20 -26.94 0.95
CA TRP A 828 4.86 -27.26 0.42
C TRP A 828 4.92 -27.38 -1.10
N ARG A 829 4.46 -28.52 -1.62
CA ARG A 829 4.37 -28.76 -3.07
C ARG A 829 2.94 -28.56 -3.52
N GLU A 830 2.65 -27.41 -4.14
CA GLU A 830 1.38 -27.18 -4.81
C GLU A 830 1.06 -28.32 -5.80
N PRO A 831 -0.23 -28.64 -6.03
CA PRO A 831 -0.59 -29.57 -7.08
C PRO A 831 -0.10 -29.03 -8.42
N THR A 832 0.82 -29.76 -9.07
CA THR A 832 1.10 -29.54 -10.49
C THR A 832 -0.22 -29.64 -11.25
N PRO A 833 -0.57 -28.70 -12.16
CA PRO A 833 -1.81 -28.79 -12.91
C PRO A 833 -1.92 -30.18 -13.53
N SER A 834 -2.98 -30.90 -13.16
CA SER A 834 -3.26 -32.19 -13.76
C SER A 834 -3.36 -31.96 -15.25
N THR A 835 -2.54 -32.68 -16.03
CA THR A 835 -2.84 -32.82 -17.45
C THR A 835 -4.28 -33.34 -17.50
N PRO A 836 -5.23 -32.64 -18.12
CA PRO A 836 -6.62 -33.07 -18.10
C PRO A 836 -6.67 -34.49 -18.65
N PRO A 837 -7.44 -35.41 -18.01
CA PRO A 837 -7.49 -36.79 -18.45
C PRO A 837 -7.83 -36.82 -19.93
N ALA A 838 -7.03 -37.55 -20.70
CA ALA A 838 -7.11 -37.54 -22.16
C ALA A 838 -8.45 -38.13 -22.63
N GLY A 839 -9.43 -37.26 -22.86
CA GLY A 839 -10.72 -37.61 -23.46
C GLY A 839 -11.95 -37.14 -22.71
N THR A 840 -12.29 -35.85 -22.84
CA THR A 840 -13.69 -35.39 -22.97
C THR A 840 -13.75 -34.10 -23.78
N THR A 841 -13.81 -34.24 -25.11
CA THR A 841 -14.16 -33.12 -26.00
C THR A 841 -15.67 -32.87 -25.94
N THR A 842 -16.07 -31.79 -25.27
CA THR A 842 -17.41 -31.19 -25.45
C THR A 842 -17.29 -29.67 -25.58
N THR A 843 -17.26 -29.20 -26.83
CA THR A 843 -17.62 -27.83 -27.22
C THR A 843 -19.11 -27.55 -27.02
N PRO A 844 -19.55 -26.28 -26.94
CA PRO A 844 -18.76 -25.04 -26.86
C PRO A 844 -18.83 -24.34 -25.49
#